data_AF-A0A3D5JY09-F1
#
_entry.id   AF-A0A3D5JY09-F1
#
_cell.length_a   1.000
_cell.length_b   1.000
_cell.length_c   1.000
_cell.angle_alpha   90.00
_cell.angle_beta   90.00
_cell.angle_gamma   90.00
#
_symmetry.space_group_name_H-M   'P 1'
#
loop_
_entity.id
_entity.type
_entity.pdbx_description
1 polymer ?
#
loop_
_entity_poly.entity_id
_entity_poly.type
_entity_poly.pdbx_seq_one_letter_code
_entity_poly.pdbx_strand_id
1 'polypeptide(L)'
;MVIGCFLLTAHVHIRFSNNLPNFKLSLLALFVIFCSSYIKAELIRKPNTTFRYPNNPQLFEYHSVNLLPGITFSKPVCIRATKANGGELFVAEQTGRVWRVTHLSTQPKKTLFLDLSKRVHSVQESGFIGFELHPQFKENGYVFAFYTYFTSIGGNDGLHDRLSRFQFKGRVGTPVNIGTEMAMFTQFDEHYDHNGGDLHFGPDGYLYLSLGDEGGGYDEYKNSQKIDQDYFGGILRIDVDQQKSNLQPNAHVGLHGNYRVPRDNPFVNATSFAGKPVDRKKLRSEFWAVGLRNPWRMAFDPKTGRLYTGDTGDHVREEINLIERGGNYGYPIFEGTPEGPKYNPKASRDDYIFPEAEYGRAHGNDVAGFHFYRGDQPADLDGHAVFSDYWSGWIGAIDFSQPADGQRPIRWLFWDDNISTLGEHPLTGEILLADHREGLIKKLVSGRDPIAQPLPEKLSDTGLFRNLATLEPHEGIVPYKVTNPLWSDGAAKQRWFTIPDTKSKIHFNAYKPWIFPGGSTWVKHFEMDVIEDGTARRKRLETRILYKTPWFWYGTTYRWNKAQTDATIVHSEGESEELTIPRGGGLAKLTWNYPSRRECLSCHNSKSRGILGFHTAQLNRPIDYGRGEENQLEALSRAGYLDREITAPHTYPALAAMDDETKSTEYRAKSYIEANCVYCHRPHLAGVAQALFDARLQTPLSFTQLIGGKPHNDFGDSRNQFVHPGEPDLSVIFHRIETPGLHRMPPLGRSLPDKVALDVMKRWIQSLDGNHFTGNPALDSDADGQNDYTEFLLGSDAGNAAEKFTPLVRANRERSELEFVLPANRDATIEATDDLGSSIWETVEGLHFDRYSPTLQVIRFREPLSHRRFYRIQVREP
;
A
#
# COMPACT_ATOMS: atom_id res chain seq x y z
N MET A 1 -25.60 -50.85 9.95
CA MET A 1 -26.41 -51.60 10.93
C MET A 1 -27.79 -50.96 10.92
N VAL A 2 -28.80 -51.74 10.53
CA VAL A 2 -30.17 -51.30 10.23
C VAL A 2 -30.88 -50.82 11.51
N ILE A 3 -31.53 -49.65 11.47
CA ILE A 3 -32.53 -49.27 12.48
C ILE A 3 -33.77 -48.79 11.74
N GLY A 4 -34.82 -49.61 11.82
CA GLY A 4 -36.16 -49.32 11.34
C GLY A 4 -36.97 -48.54 12.38
N CYS A 5 -37.83 -47.65 11.89
CA CYS A 5 -38.84 -46.96 12.69
C CYS A 5 -40.07 -47.86 12.87
N PHE A 6 -40.43 -48.13 14.12
CA PHE A 6 -41.75 -48.60 14.54
C PHE A 6 -42.74 -47.43 14.51
N LEU A 7 -43.88 -47.62 13.84
CA LEU A 7 -45.06 -46.77 13.94
C LEU A 7 -46.10 -47.46 14.82
N LEU A 8 -46.42 -46.84 15.96
CA LEU A 8 -47.58 -47.18 16.78
C LEU A 8 -48.86 -46.67 16.07
N THR A 9 -49.77 -47.59 15.75
CA THR A 9 -51.13 -47.28 15.30
C THR A 9 -52.12 -47.42 16.46
N ALA A 10 -52.61 -46.27 16.96
CA ALA A 10 -53.76 -46.23 17.86
C ALA A 10 -55.04 -46.53 17.07
N HIS A 11 -55.80 -47.53 17.56
CA HIS A 11 -57.09 -47.96 17.03
C HIS A 11 -58.19 -46.94 17.37
N VAL A 12 -58.90 -46.45 16.36
CA VAL A 12 -60.23 -45.85 16.52
C VAL A 12 -61.20 -46.61 15.62
N HIS A 13 -62.09 -47.36 16.26
CA HIS A 13 -63.22 -48.05 15.64
C HIS A 13 -64.32 -47.05 15.28
N ILE A 14 -64.67 -46.92 14.01
CA ILE A 14 -65.97 -46.40 13.57
C ILE A 14 -66.58 -47.39 12.58
N ARG A 15 -67.78 -47.88 12.91
CA ARG A 15 -68.56 -48.85 12.14
C ARG A 15 -69.15 -48.20 10.88
N PHE A 16 -69.00 -48.85 9.73
CA PHE A 16 -69.77 -48.55 8.51
C PHE A 16 -70.97 -49.50 8.40
N SER A 17 -72.14 -48.95 8.10
CA SER A 17 -73.31 -49.69 7.61
C SER A 17 -73.46 -49.48 6.11
N ASN A 18 -73.53 -50.59 5.36
CA ASN A 18 -73.72 -50.64 3.90
C ASN A 18 -75.17 -50.31 3.50
N ASN A 19 -75.35 -49.48 2.47
CA ASN A 19 -76.37 -49.65 1.42
C ASN A 19 -76.04 -48.78 0.19
N LEU A 20 -76.01 -49.42 -0.98
CA LEU A 20 -75.79 -48.92 -2.36
C LEU A 20 -77.14 -48.44 -3.00
N PRO A 21 -77.26 -47.94 -4.27
CA PRO A 21 -76.25 -47.56 -5.29
C PRO A 21 -76.55 -46.24 -6.10
N ASN A 22 -75.57 -45.87 -6.95
CA ASN A 22 -75.67 -45.14 -8.24
C ASN A 22 -76.12 -43.66 -8.26
N PHE A 23 -75.17 -42.73 -8.43
CA PHE A 23 -75.31 -41.66 -9.43
C PHE A 23 -73.94 -41.17 -9.94
N LYS A 24 -73.97 -40.73 -11.19
CA LYS A 24 -72.88 -40.53 -12.16
C LYS A 24 -71.89 -39.41 -11.80
N LEU A 25 -70.69 -39.58 -12.38
CA LEU A 25 -69.74 -38.59 -12.91
C LEU A 25 -69.76 -37.16 -12.33
N SER A 26 -68.54 -36.72 -11.97
CA SER A 26 -68.00 -35.35 -11.98
C SER A 26 -67.66 -34.83 -10.58
N LEU A 27 -66.42 -35.07 -10.14
CA LEU A 27 -65.52 -34.10 -9.51
C LEU A 27 -64.24 -34.84 -9.09
N LEU A 28 -63.30 -34.98 -10.02
CA LEU A 28 -61.91 -35.28 -9.71
C LEU A 28 -61.11 -33.99 -9.89
N ALA A 29 -61.32 -33.04 -8.98
CA ALA A 29 -60.51 -31.84 -8.87
C ALA A 29 -60.55 -31.40 -7.39
N LEU A 30 -59.38 -31.04 -6.86
CA LEU A 30 -59.10 -30.67 -5.46
C LEU A 30 -59.01 -31.82 -4.46
N PHE A 31 -57.81 -32.39 -4.31
CA PHE A 31 -57.00 -32.31 -3.08
C PHE A 31 -55.71 -33.11 -3.29
N VAL A 32 -54.86 -32.65 -4.21
CA VAL A 32 -53.42 -32.91 -4.10
C VAL A 32 -52.86 -31.65 -3.45
N ILE A 33 -52.78 -31.65 -2.12
CA ILE A 33 -51.93 -30.69 -1.40
C ILE A 33 -50.51 -31.00 -1.88
N PHE A 34 -50.03 -30.22 -2.83
CA PHE A 34 -48.61 -30.05 -3.07
C PHE A 34 -48.03 -29.47 -1.77
N CYS A 35 -47.49 -30.34 -0.91
CA CYS A 35 -46.38 -29.94 -0.06
C CYS A 35 -45.19 -29.73 -0.99
N SER A 36 -45.18 -28.61 -1.72
CA SER A 36 -43.93 -28.03 -2.20
C SER A 36 -43.21 -27.55 -0.95
N SER A 37 -42.43 -28.45 -0.34
CA SER A 37 -41.28 -28.02 0.44
C SER A 37 -40.55 -26.98 -0.41
N TYR A 38 -40.51 -25.73 0.03
CA TYR A 38 -39.63 -24.71 -0.51
C TYR A 38 -38.20 -25.23 -0.35
N ILE A 39 -37.71 -25.96 -1.34
CA ILE A 39 -36.31 -26.37 -1.41
C ILE A 39 -35.55 -25.09 -1.73
N LYS A 40 -35.03 -24.43 -0.69
CA LYS A 40 -34.12 -23.29 -0.83
C LYS A 40 -32.91 -23.71 -1.68
N ALA A 41 -32.37 -22.76 -2.43
CA ALA A 41 -31.15 -22.94 -3.24
C ALA A 41 -30.04 -23.60 -2.40
N GLU A 42 -29.27 -24.53 -2.99
CA GLU A 42 -28.32 -25.34 -2.23
C GLU A 42 -26.92 -25.26 -2.82
N LEU A 43 -26.10 -24.37 -2.26
CA LEU A 43 -24.64 -24.49 -2.36
C LEU A 43 -24.21 -25.75 -1.59
N ILE A 44 -23.66 -26.74 -2.31
CA ILE A 44 -23.12 -27.97 -1.72
C ILE A 44 -21.60 -27.86 -1.67
N ARG A 45 -21.03 -27.93 -0.48
CA ARG A 45 -19.58 -27.91 -0.30
C ARG A 45 -18.95 -29.22 -0.80
N LYS A 46 -18.00 -29.08 -1.73
CA LYS A 46 -17.21 -30.17 -2.29
C LYS A 46 -15.72 -29.92 -2.11
N PRO A 47 -14.89 -30.96 -1.91
CA PRO A 47 -13.44 -30.78 -1.88
C PRO A 47 -12.96 -30.36 -3.26
N ASN A 48 -12.00 -29.44 -3.29
CA ASN A 48 -11.26 -29.15 -4.51
C ASN A 48 -10.14 -30.18 -4.69
N THR A 49 -10.29 -31.05 -5.67
CA THR A 49 -9.34 -32.13 -5.94
C THR A 49 -8.46 -31.87 -7.16
N THR A 50 -8.72 -30.80 -7.92
CA THR A 50 -8.05 -30.54 -9.21
C THR A 50 -7.11 -29.36 -9.17
N PHE A 51 -7.41 -28.31 -8.41
CA PHE A 51 -6.54 -27.13 -8.36
C PHE A 51 -5.20 -27.47 -7.71
N ARG A 52 -4.11 -27.02 -8.33
CA ARG A 52 -2.74 -27.22 -7.82
C ARG A 52 -1.97 -25.91 -7.94
N TYR A 53 -1.53 -25.37 -6.81
CA TYR A 53 -0.66 -24.20 -6.74
C TYR A 53 0.38 -24.38 -5.63
N PRO A 54 1.64 -23.95 -5.83
CA PRO A 54 2.73 -24.25 -4.91
C PRO A 54 2.68 -23.40 -3.62
N ASN A 55 2.99 -24.02 -2.48
CA ASN A 55 3.15 -23.27 -1.22
C ASN A 55 4.47 -22.49 -1.14
N ASN A 56 5.46 -22.85 -1.97
CA ASN A 56 6.74 -22.16 -2.11
C ASN A 56 7.02 -21.88 -3.60
N PRO A 57 6.34 -20.91 -4.23
CA PRO A 57 6.48 -20.60 -5.66
C PRO A 57 7.85 -19.99 -6.02
N GLN A 58 8.35 -20.30 -7.21
CA GLN A 58 9.34 -19.47 -7.90
C GLN A 58 8.60 -18.25 -8.48
N LEU A 59 8.68 -17.11 -7.80
CA LEU A 59 7.97 -15.88 -8.21
C LEU A 59 8.79 -14.99 -9.15
N PHE A 60 10.10 -15.06 -9.05
CA PHE A 60 11.05 -14.16 -9.71
C PHE A 60 12.20 -14.95 -10.35
N GLU A 61 12.97 -14.31 -11.22
CA GLU A 61 14.15 -14.93 -11.83
C GLU A 61 15.41 -14.80 -10.95
N TYR A 62 15.33 -14.00 -9.89
CA TYR A 62 16.42 -13.73 -8.96
C TYR A 62 15.99 -14.07 -7.53
N HIS A 63 16.99 -14.27 -6.67
CA HIS A 63 16.81 -14.43 -5.24
C HIS A 63 18.09 -14.00 -4.49
N SER A 64 18.02 -13.94 -3.17
CA SER A 64 19.17 -13.66 -2.31
C SER A 64 19.52 -14.87 -1.44
N VAL A 65 20.81 -15.02 -1.11
CA VAL A 65 21.30 -16.09 -0.23
C VAL A 65 22.25 -15.49 0.80
N ASN A 66 22.17 -15.93 2.06
CA ASN A 66 23.12 -15.50 3.09
C ASN A 66 24.57 -15.86 2.70
N LEU A 67 25.42 -14.84 2.53
CA LEU A 67 26.82 -15.00 2.15
C LEU A 67 27.68 -15.46 3.33
N LEU A 68 27.34 -15.03 4.55
CA LEU A 68 28.16 -15.22 5.75
C LEU A 68 27.42 -16.03 6.84
N PRO A 69 27.17 -17.34 6.64
CA PRO A 69 26.51 -18.18 7.63
C PRO A 69 27.17 -18.07 9.02
N GLY A 70 26.35 -17.80 10.04
CA GLY A 70 26.81 -17.67 11.43
C GLY A 70 27.42 -16.31 11.81
N ILE A 71 27.55 -15.38 10.86
CA ILE A 71 27.96 -13.99 11.13
C ILE A 71 26.75 -13.08 10.97
N THR A 72 26.43 -12.34 12.02
CA THR A 72 25.37 -11.32 12.01
C THR A 72 25.92 -9.94 12.33
N PHE A 73 25.17 -8.91 11.98
CA PHE A 73 25.43 -7.50 12.22
C PHE A 73 24.20 -6.86 12.88
N SER A 74 24.37 -5.68 13.45
CA SER A 74 23.30 -4.89 14.04
C SER A 74 23.02 -3.69 13.15
N LYS A 75 21.94 -3.75 12.35
CA LYS A 75 21.56 -2.66 11.43
C LYS A 75 22.69 -2.26 10.47
N PRO A 76 23.20 -3.19 9.63
CA PRO A 76 24.21 -2.84 8.65
C PRO A 76 23.65 -1.82 7.65
N VAL A 77 24.46 -0.83 7.29
CA VAL A 77 24.06 0.28 6.41
C VAL A 77 25.10 0.62 5.35
N CYS A 78 26.35 0.19 5.48
CA CYS A 78 27.37 0.42 4.45
C CYS A 78 28.25 -0.82 4.29
N ILE A 79 28.55 -1.19 3.05
CA ILE A 79 29.54 -2.22 2.70
C ILE A 79 30.67 -1.55 1.92
N ARG A 80 31.91 -1.74 2.37
CA ARG A 80 33.12 -1.43 1.59
C ARG A 80 34.01 -2.66 1.52
N ALA A 81 34.79 -2.75 0.45
CA ALA A 81 35.59 -3.93 0.18
C ALA A 81 36.99 -3.56 -0.31
N THR A 82 37.95 -4.45 -0.06
CA THR A 82 39.29 -4.33 -0.64
C THR A 82 39.84 -5.71 -0.99
N LYS A 83 40.65 -5.76 -2.05
CA LYS A 83 41.42 -6.96 -2.44
C LYS A 83 42.63 -7.21 -1.54
N ALA A 84 42.92 -6.33 -0.58
CA ALA A 84 44.00 -6.54 0.38
C ALA A 84 43.86 -7.87 1.14
N ASN A 85 44.98 -8.47 1.55
CA ASN A 85 45.02 -9.68 2.40
C ASN A 85 44.12 -10.84 1.95
N GLY A 86 43.95 -11.02 0.63
CA GLY A 86 43.08 -12.06 0.10
C GLY A 86 41.59 -11.76 0.25
N GLY A 87 41.19 -10.49 0.31
CA GLY A 87 39.80 -10.04 0.31
C GLY A 87 39.25 -9.72 1.70
N GLU A 88 38.76 -8.50 1.86
CA GLU A 88 38.17 -8.03 3.11
C GLU A 88 36.90 -7.22 2.86
N LEU A 89 35.90 -7.43 3.71
CA LEU A 89 34.71 -6.59 3.81
C LEU A 89 34.77 -5.73 5.06
N PHE A 90 34.30 -4.49 4.95
CA PHE A 90 34.04 -3.57 6.04
C PHE A 90 32.55 -3.27 6.04
N VAL A 91 31.87 -3.67 7.11
CA VAL A 91 30.42 -3.51 7.27
C VAL A 91 30.19 -2.49 8.37
N ALA A 92 29.66 -1.32 8.02
CA ALA A 92 29.27 -0.32 8.99
C ALA A 92 27.85 -0.56 9.48
N GLU A 93 27.66 -0.42 10.79
CA GLU A 93 26.40 -0.54 11.50
C GLU A 93 25.92 0.85 11.88
N GLN A 94 24.62 1.12 11.70
CA GLN A 94 23.98 2.40 12.06
C GLN A 94 24.26 2.80 13.51
N THR A 95 24.48 1.81 14.38
CA THR A 95 24.80 1.97 15.81
C THR A 95 26.22 2.43 16.11
N GLY A 96 27.04 2.75 15.10
CA GLY A 96 28.36 3.36 15.28
C GLY A 96 29.54 2.40 15.30
N ARG A 97 29.40 1.19 14.75
CA ARG A 97 30.53 0.25 14.63
C ARG A 97 30.82 -0.08 13.19
N VAL A 98 32.09 -0.29 12.88
CA VAL A 98 32.51 -0.91 11.62
C VAL A 98 33.16 -2.24 11.95
N TRP A 99 32.69 -3.30 11.30
CA TRP A 99 33.23 -4.65 11.42
C TRP A 99 34.03 -5.00 10.18
N ARG A 100 35.20 -5.58 10.38
CA ARG A 100 36.02 -6.15 9.31
C ARG A 100 35.82 -7.66 9.25
N VAL A 101 35.47 -8.16 8.08
CA VAL A 101 35.37 -9.59 7.77
C VAL A 101 36.52 -9.98 6.85
N THR A 102 37.29 -10.98 7.27
CA THR A 102 38.46 -11.52 6.55
C THR A 102 38.23 -12.99 6.22
N HIS A 103 39.14 -13.61 5.46
CA HIS A 103 39.10 -15.04 5.12
C HIS A 103 37.83 -15.44 4.34
N LEU A 104 37.37 -14.56 3.46
CA LEU A 104 36.10 -14.71 2.73
C LEU A 104 36.03 -15.98 1.87
N SER A 105 37.16 -16.48 1.37
CA SER A 105 37.23 -17.72 0.58
C SER A 105 37.37 -19.01 1.41
N THR A 106 37.46 -18.92 2.75
CA THR A 106 37.63 -20.09 3.63
C THR A 106 36.60 -20.05 4.76
N GLN A 107 37.02 -19.67 5.97
CA GLN A 107 36.13 -19.49 7.11
C GLN A 107 36.09 -18.00 7.47
N PRO A 108 35.03 -17.27 7.07
CA PRO A 108 34.92 -15.84 7.35
C PRO A 108 35.08 -15.54 8.84
N LYS A 109 35.88 -14.50 9.14
CA LYS A 109 36.15 -14.07 10.51
C LYS A 109 35.81 -12.60 10.69
N LYS A 110 34.80 -12.32 11.53
CA LYS A 110 34.39 -10.96 11.93
C LYS A 110 35.24 -10.44 13.08
N THR A 111 35.78 -9.24 12.95
CA THR A 111 36.55 -8.51 13.98
C THR A 111 36.16 -7.04 14.02
N LEU A 112 36.15 -6.44 15.21
CA LEU A 112 35.83 -5.02 15.35
C LEU A 112 36.92 -4.16 14.70
N PHE A 113 36.53 -3.22 13.84
CA PHE A 113 37.46 -2.33 13.14
C PHE A 113 37.39 -0.88 13.65
N LEU A 114 36.20 -0.31 13.83
CA LEU A 114 36.01 1.03 14.38
C LEU A 114 34.82 1.00 15.34
N ASP A 115 34.92 1.72 16.47
CA ASP A 115 33.83 1.83 17.44
C ASP A 115 33.63 3.28 17.89
N LEU A 116 32.59 3.90 17.31
CA LEU A 116 32.05 5.20 17.68
C LEU A 116 30.69 5.07 18.40
N SER A 117 30.28 3.87 18.82
CA SER A 117 28.93 3.61 19.36
C SER A 117 28.58 4.38 20.63
N LYS A 118 29.59 4.92 21.34
CA LYS A 118 29.40 5.81 22.51
C LYS A 118 29.17 7.27 22.14
N ARG A 119 29.45 7.67 20.89
CA ARG A 119 29.29 9.04 20.38
C ARG A 119 28.08 9.15 19.48
N VAL A 120 27.88 8.16 18.62
CA VAL A 120 26.83 8.14 17.59
C VAL A 120 25.45 8.18 18.23
N HIS A 121 24.62 9.08 17.74
CA HIS A 121 23.18 9.06 18.00
C HIS A 121 22.49 8.29 16.87
N SER A 122 21.70 7.25 17.18
CA SER A 122 21.06 6.43 16.16
C SER A 122 19.56 6.27 16.41
N VAL A 123 18.78 7.12 15.73
CA VAL A 123 17.31 7.15 15.75
C VAL A 123 16.83 7.46 14.33
N GLN A 124 15.81 6.74 13.83
CA GLN A 124 15.34 6.86 12.44
C GLN A 124 16.47 6.64 11.43
N GLU A 125 16.80 7.60 10.56
CA GLU A 125 17.91 7.51 9.61
C GLU A 125 19.26 7.89 10.26
N SER A 126 19.23 8.81 11.23
CA SER A 126 20.42 9.26 11.96
C SER A 126 21.21 8.08 12.55
N GLY A 127 22.53 8.23 12.61
CA GLY A 127 23.43 7.18 13.02
C GLY A 127 24.81 7.33 12.43
N PHE A 128 25.52 6.21 12.37
CA PHE A 128 26.71 6.07 11.53
C PHE A 128 26.25 5.63 10.15
N ILE A 129 26.48 6.46 9.13
CA ILE A 129 25.85 6.27 7.82
C ILE A 129 26.89 6.00 6.74
N GLY A 130 27.96 6.80 6.67
CA GLY A 130 29.00 6.70 5.66
C GLY A 130 30.29 6.12 6.19
N PHE A 131 30.93 5.24 5.40
CA PHE A 131 32.29 4.77 5.63
C PHE A 131 33.02 4.62 4.30
N GLU A 132 34.26 5.11 4.24
CA GLU A 132 35.10 4.91 3.06
C GLU A 132 36.57 4.76 3.43
N LEU A 133 37.27 3.90 2.70
CA LEU A 133 38.73 3.74 2.79
C LEU A 133 39.39 4.73 1.85
N HIS A 134 40.48 5.36 2.28
CA HIS A 134 41.29 6.15 1.35
C HIS A 134 41.79 5.25 0.19
N PRO A 135 41.93 5.76 -1.06
CA PRO A 135 42.46 4.96 -2.18
C PRO A 135 43.86 4.39 -1.89
N GLN A 136 44.63 5.09 -1.05
CA GLN A 136 45.94 4.70 -0.51
C GLN A 136 45.89 4.15 0.92
N PHE A 137 44.78 3.51 1.32
CA PHE A 137 44.57 3.00 2.68
C PHE A 137 45.67 2.03 3.11
N LYS A 138 46.24 1.25 2.18
CA LYS A 138 47.34 0.32 2.49
C LYS A 138 48.60 1.07 2.94
N GLU A 139 48.84 2.26 2.42
CA GLU A 139 50.02 3.06 2.70
C GLU A 139 49.80 4.01 3.88
N ASN A 140 48.66 4.69 3.92
CA ASN A 140 48.40 5.77 4.89
C ASN A 140 47.49 5.38 6.07
N GLY A 141 46.73 4.30 5.93
CA GLY A 141 45.77 3.83 6.92
C GLY A 141 44.55 4.73 7.12
N TYR A 142 44.29 5.70 6.24
CA TYR A 142 43.20 6.65 6.41
C TYR A 142 41.84 6.05 6.04
N VAL A 143 40.87 6.29 6.92
CA VAL A 143 39.45 5.96 6.71
C VAL A 143 38.60 7.16 7.05
N PHE A 144 37.45 7.26 6.42
CA PHE A 144 36.51 8.37 6.59
C PHE A 144 35.19 7.83 7.11
N ALA A 145 34.55 8.59 7.99
CA ALA A 145 33.27 8.26 8.56
C ALA A 145 32.37 9.49 8.54
N PHE A 146 31.12 9.27 8.13
CA PHE A 146 30.03 10.23 8.30
C PHE A 146 29.05 9.69 9.32
N TYR A 147 28.78 10.48 10.37
CA TYR A 147 27.91 10.07 11.45
C TYR A 147 27.25 11.26 12.15
N THR A 148 26.13 11.01 12.83
CA THR A 148 25.41 12.02 13.61
C THR A 148 25.67 11.85 15.12
N TYR A 149 25.67 12.95 15.85
CA TYR A 149 25.77 12.95 17.31
C TYR A 149 25.27 14.24 17.95
N PHE A 150 24.98 14.20 19.25
CA PHE A 150 24.62 15.40 20.00
C PHE A 150 25.85 16.19 20.44
N THR A 151 25.85 17.49 20.15
CA THR A 151 26.87 18.44 20.58
C THR A 151 26.31 19.87 20.57
N SER A 152 27.09 20.82 21.09
CA SER A 152 26.76 22.24 21.01
C SER A 152 27.89 22.99 20.29
N ILE A 153 27.59 23.56 19.12
CA ILE A 153 28.54 24.33 18.30
C ILE A 153 27.85 25.62 17.83
N GLY A 154 28.53 26.75 17.97
CA GLY A 154 28.05 28.00 17.38
C GLY A 154 26.80 28.61 18.01
N GLY A 155 26.37 28.11 19.17
CA GLY A 155 25.09 28.47 19.79
C GLY A 155 23.94 27.53 19.47
N ASN A 156 24.15 26.55 18.59
CA ASN A 156 23.18 25.49 18.29
C ASN A 156 23.48 24.27 19.17
N ASP A 157 22.46 23.79 19.89
CA ASP A 157 22.54 22.59 20.73
C ASP A 157 21.58 21.53 20.18
N GLY A 158 22.08 20.32 19.93
CA GLY A 158 21.28 19.27 19.33
C GLY A 158 22.07 18.39 18.38
N LEU A 159 21.36 17.74 17.44
CA LEU A 159 21.96 16.80 16.51
C LEU A 159 22.89 17.54 15.55
N HIS A 160 24.01 16.89 15.20
CA HIS A 160 24.95 17.42 14.23
C HIS A 160 25.48 16.29 13.34
N ASP A 161 25.57 16.57 12.05
CA ASP A 161 26.25 15.75 11.06
C ASP A 161 27.76 15.98 11.09
N ARG A 162 28.54 14.90 11.09
CA ARG A 162 29.99 14.93 11.24
C ARG A 162 30.67 14.10 10.16
N LEU A 163 31.48 14.77 9.34
CA LEU A 163 32.50 14.10 8.53
C LEU A 163 33.85 14.12 9.26
N SER A 164 34.45 12.94 9.44
CA SER A 164 35.75 12.78 10.10
C SER A 164 36.66 11.82 9.35
N ARG A 165 37.98 12.08 9.40
CA ARG A 165 39.04 11.12 9.05
C ARG A 165 39.60 10.47 10.31
N PHE A 166 39.91 9.18 10.25
CA PHE A 166 40.66 8.45 11.27
C PHE A 166 41.88 7.77 10.65
N GLN A 167 42.86 7.36 11.48
CA GLN A 167 44.05 6.66 11.01
C GLN A 167 44.23 5.29 11.68
N PHE A 168 44.24 4.26 10.85
CA PHE A 168 44.60 2.90 11.20
C PHE A 168 46.12 2.70 11.11
N LYS A 169 46.79 2.52 12.25
CA LYS A 169 48.22 2.13 12.33
C LYS A 169 48.43 0.71 12.87
N GLY A 170 47.34 -0.01 13.06
CA GLY A 170 47.34 -1.33 13.70
C GLY A 170 47.64 -2.47 12.73
N ARG A 171 47.67 -3.69 13.26
CA ARG A 171 47.71 -4.93 12.46
C ARG A 171 46.29 -5.47 12.27
N VAL A 172 46.10 -6.36 11.30
CA VAL A 172 44.80 -7.03 11.10
C VAL A 172 44.30 -7.62 12.43
N GLY A 173 43.05 -7.28 12.80
CA GLY A 173 42.42 -7.69 14.05
C GLY A 173 42.52 -6.70 15.22
N THR A 174 43.20 -5.56 15.06
CA THR A 174 43.11 -4.44 16.03
C THR A 174 42.15 -3.36 15.54
N PRO A 175 41.37 -2.72 16.42
CA PRO A 175 40.53 -1.59 16.03
C PRO A 175 41.34 -0.32 15.78
N VAL A 176 40.77 0.61 15.00
CA VAL A 176 41.23 1.98 14.81
C VAL A 176 41.21 2.73 16.14
N ASN A 177 42.26 3.49 16.42
CA ASN A 177 42.28 4.39 17.57
C ASN A 177 41.45 5.65 17.27
N ILE A 178 40.29 5.79 17.91
CA ILE A 178 39.39 6.92 17.73
C ILE A 178 40.00 8.27 18.16
N GLY A 179 41.09 8.26 18.94
CA GLY A 179 41.84 9.48 19.26
C GLY A 179 42.64 10.06 18.08
N THR A 180 42.70 9.35 16.95
CA THR A 180 43.32 9.85 15.70
C THR A 180 42.37 10.69 14.85
N GLU A 181 41.15 10.94 15.34
CA GLU A 181 40.12 11.66 14.62
C GLU A 181 40.59 13.05 14.18
N MET A 182 40.33 13.37 12.91
CA MET A 182 40.41 14.70 12.36
C MET A 182 39.08 15.06 11.70
N ALA A 183 38.35 15.93 12.39
CA ALA A 183 37.10 16.53 11.96
C ALA A 183 37.25 17.31 10.65
N MET A 184 36.33 17.18 9.70
CA MET A 184 36.28 18.07 8.54
C MET A 184 35.28 19.21 8.75
N PHE A 185 34.02 18.85 8.99
CA PHE A 185 32.96 19.77 9.40
C PHE A 185 32.04 19.11 10.41
N THR A 186 31.25 19.92 11.11
CA THR A 186 30.20 19.50 12.06
C THR A 186 29.05 20.47 11.97
N GLN A 187 28.11 20.21 11.07
CA GLN A 187 26.97 21.08 10.86
C GLN A 187 25.85 20.72 11.83
N PHE A 188 25.09 21.72 12.26
CA PHE A 188 23.86 21.49 13.01
C PHE A 188 22.82 20.85 12.09
N ASP A 189 22.02 19.94 12.64
CA ASP A 189 20.93 19.28 11.95
C ASP A 189 19.66 19.41 12.80
N GLU A 190 18.65 20.06 12.24
CA GLU A 190 17.37 20.32 12.90
C GLU A 190 16.45 19.08 12.97
N HIS A 191 16.78 17.99 12.27
CA HIS A 191 15.96 16.77 12.21
C HIS A 191 16.77 15.46 12.33
N TYR A 192 16.09 14.31 12.32
CA TYR A 192 16.72 12.98 12.47
C TYR A 192 16.73 12.16 11.15
N ASP A 193 16.19 12.72 10.08
CA ASP A 193 16.09 12.08 8.77
C ASP A 193 16.70 12.96 7.67
N HIS A 194 16.88 12.37 6.49
CA HIS A 194 17.53 12.94 5.32
C HIS A 194 18.95 13.43 5.57
N ASN A 195 19.72 12.71 6.39
CA ASN A 195 21.13 13.04 6.63
C ASN A 195 22.03 12.72 5.41
N GLY A 196 21.56 11.88 4.46
CA GLY A 196 22.37 11.37 3.36
C GLY A 196 23.59 10.60 3.88
N GLY A 197 24.79 11.05 3.55
CA GLY A 197 26.01 10.65 4.24
C GLY A 197 26.86 9.59 3.55
N ASP A 198 26.58 9.21 2.30
CA ASP A 198 27.41 8.24 1.59
C ASP A 198 28.74 8.86 1.15
N LEU A 199 29.79 8.05 1.12
CA LEU A 199 31.15 8.49 0.89
C LEU A 199 31.79 7.68 -0.23
N HIS A 200 32.31 8.35 -1.24
CA HIS A 200 33.05 7.70 -2.33
C HIS A 200 34.23 8.55 -2.79
N PHE A 201 35.36 7.90 -3.08
CA PHE A 201 36.43 8.56 -3.83
C PHE A 201 36.12 8.50 -5.32
N GLY A 202 36.14 9.66 -5.97
CA GLY A 202 36.00 9.76 -7.42
C GLY A 202 37.26 9.28 -8.14
N PRO A 203 37.15 9.02 -9.47
CA PRO A 203 38.31 8.67 -10.30
C PRO A 203 39.37 9.78 -10.37
N ASP A 204 39.00 10.99 -9.98
CA ASP A 204 39.88 12.16 -9.86
C ASP A 204 40.64 12.24 -8.52
N GLY A 205 40.38 11.32 -7.59
CA GLY A 205 41.04 11.23 -6.29
C GLY A 205 40.43 12.11 -5.20
N TYR A 206 39.35 12.84 -5.47
CA TYR A 206 38.65 13.64 -4.46
C TYR A 206 37.57 12.83 -3.73
N LEU A 207 37.24 13.24 -2.51
CA LEU A 207 36.16 12.62 -1.73
C LEU A 207 34.83 13.30 -2.08
N TYR A 208 33.85 12.49 -2.45
CA TYR A 208 32.47 12.88 -2.67
C TYR A 208 31.62 12.46 -1.47
N LEU A 209 30.73 13.34 -1.04
CA LEU A 209 29.81 13.13 0.08
C LEU A 209 28.40 13.56 -0.33
N SER A 210 27.41 12.68 -0.15
CA SER A 210 26.00 13.04 -0.31
C SER A 210 25.42 13.60 1.00
N LEU A 211 24.52 14.57 0.91
CA LEU A 211 23.81 15.18 2.05
C LEU A 211 22.37 15.45 1.62
N GLY A 212 21.40 14.99 2.41
CA GLY A 212 19.99 15.31 2.18
C GLY A 212 19.64 16.72 2.63
N ASP A 213 18.36 17.08 2.55
CA ASP A 213 17.83 18.43 2.70
C ASP A 213 17.65 18.89 4.17
N GLU A 214 18.18 18.13 5.14
CA GLU A 214 17.99 18.29 6.60
C GLU A 214 16.65 17.73 7.12
N GLY A 215 15.87 17.07 6.27
CA GLY A 215 14.67 16.42 6.75
C GLY A 215 13.44 17.30 6.73
N GLY A 216 12.37 16.76 7.32
CA GLY A 216 11.05 17.36 7.25
C GLY A 216 10.40 17.19 5.86
N GLY A 217 9.07 17.06 5.85
CA GLY A 217 8.33 17.03 4.60
C GLY A 217 8.35 18.39 3.91
N TYR A 218 8.17 18.41 2.58
CA TYR A 218 8.03 19.65 1.82
C TYR A 218 9.21 20.63 1.92
N ASP A 219 10.46 20.18 2.16
CA ASP A 219 11.66 21.04 2.28
C ASP A 219 11.46 22.12 3.38
N GLU A 220 11.08 21.68 4.59
CA GLU A 220 10.67 22.55 5.70
C GLU A 220 11.73 23.62 6.03
N TYR A 221 13.00 23.21 6.07
CA TYR A 221 14.16 24.04 6.41
C TYR A 221 14.74 24.84 5.23
N LYS A 222 14.21 24.61 4.01
CA LYS A 222 14.51 25.39 2.80
C LYS A 222 15.98 25.31 2.38
N ASN A 223 16.52 24.10 2.31
CA ASN A 223 17.94 23.86 2.01
C ASN A 223 18.18 23.47 0.56
N SER A 224 17.25 22.73 -0.07
CA SER A 224 17.46 22.06 -1.36
C SER A 224 17.82 23.00 -2.52
N GLN A 225 17.44 24.28 -2.43
CA GLN A 225 17.70 25.31 -3.46
C GLN A 225 18.59 26.46 -2.94
N LYS A 226 19.58 26.15 -2.08
CA LYS A 226 20.57 27.12 -1.58
C LYS A 226 21.99 26.60 -1.70
N ILE A 227 22.92 27.51 -1.97
CA ILE A 227 24.36 27.21 -2.06
C ILE A 227 25.23 28.07 -1.14
N ASP A 228 24.63 28.97 -0.36
CA ASP A 228 25.33 29.97 0.46
C ASP A 228 24.85 30.00 1.92
N GLN A 229 24.46 28.83 2.43
CA GLN A 229 24.00 28.64 3.81
C GLN A 229 24.81 27.51 4.49
N ASP A 230 24.29 26.29 4.44
CA ASP A 230 24.81 25.05 5.05
C ASP A 230 25.11 24.01 3.94
N TYR A 231 25.48 22.77 4.29
CA TYR A 231 25.94 21.77 3.30
C TYR A 231 24.83 20.84 2.77
N PHE A 232 23.57 21.06 3.16
CA PHE A 232 22.42 20.21 2.83
C PHE A 232 21.95 20.27 1.36
N GLY A 233 21.20 19.26 0.93
CA GLY A 233 20.44 19.21 -0.32
C GLY A 233 21.28 18.96 -1.57
N GLY A 234 22.37 18.19 -1.47
CA GLY A 234 23.33 18.06 -2.56
C GLY A 234 24.46 17.05 -2.35
N ILE A 235 25.44 17.12 -3.25
CA ILE A 235 26.66 16.32 -3.20
C ILE A 235 27.85 17.26 -3.14
N LEU A 236 28.74 17.05 -2.17
CA LEU A 236 29.99 17.77 -2.03
C LEU A 236 31.13 17.03 -2.76
N ARG A 237 32.13 17.77 -3.22
CA ARG A 237 33.42 17.26 -3.70
C ARG A 237 34.56 18.03 -3.04
N ILE A 238 35.36 17.34 -2.23
CA ILE A 238 36.40 17.95 -1.38
C ILE A 238 37.76 17.27 -1.52
N ASP A 239 38.81 18.05 -1.26
CA ASP A 239 40.21 17.62 -1.24
C ASP A 239 40.68 17.32 0.19
N VAL A 240 40.75 16.03 0.50
CA VAL A 240 41.18 15.52 1.82
C VAL A 240 42.70 15.38 1.94
N ASP A 241 43.43 15.48 0.82
CA ASP A 241 44.89 15.46 0.77
C ASP A 241 45.51 16.86 0.89
N GLN A 242 44.67 17.90 0.92
CA GLN A 242 45.02 19.29 1.13
C GLN A 242 46.08 19.81 0.14
N GLN A 243 45.92 19.48 -1.14
CA GLN A 243 46.79 19.96 -2.20
C GLN A 243 46.81 21.50 -2.19
N LYS A 244 47.99 22.10 -2.10
CA LYS A 244 48.15 23.56 -1.97
C LYS A 244 47.57 24.35 -3.16
N SER A 245 47.44 23.70 -4.30
CA SER A 245 46.75 24.25 -5.47
C SER A 245 45.28 24.53 -5.15
N ASN A 246 44.61 23.76 -4.30
CA ASN A 246 43.20 23.92 -3.99
C ASN A 246 42.90 25.04 -2.98
N LEU A 247 41.65 25.48 -2.96
CA LEU A 247 41.18 26.63 -2.21
C LEU A 247 40.95 26.29 -0.74
N GLN A 248 41.02 27.30 0.12
CA GLN A 248 40.49 27.16 1.47
C GLN A 248 38.96 27.24 1.41
N PRO A 249 38.24 26.44 2.21
CA PRO A 249 36.80 26.55 2.34
C PRO A 249 36.40 27.92 2.93
N ASN A 250 35.21 28.38 2.55
CA ASN A 250 34.63 29.58 3.15
C ASN A 250 34.24 29.32 4.61
N ALA A 251 34.18 30.39 5.41
CA ALA A 251 33.84 30.27 6.82
C ALA A 251 32.44 29.65 7.01
N HIS A 252 32.33 28.74 7.97
CA HIS A 252 31.10 28.13 8.44
C HIS A 252 31.26 27.81 9.92
N VAL A 253 30.17 27.86 10.69
CA VAL A 253 30.22 27.70 12.15
C VAL A 253 30.68 26.30 12.57
N GLY A 254 30.37 25.30 11.73
CA GLY A 254 30.77 23.91 11.91
C GLY A 254 32.11 23.53 11.27
N LEU A 255 32.83 24.43 10.63
CA LEU A 255 34.04 24.10 9.87
C LEU A 255 35.25 23.85 10.79
N HIS A 256 36.02 22.78 10.53
CA HIS A 256 37.28 22.48 11.24
C HIS A 256 38.55 22.74 10.41
N GLY A 257 38.42 22.96 9.09
CA GLY A 257 39.52 23.37 8.22
C GLY A 257 40.52 22.27 7.85
N ASN A 258 40.14 20.99 7.93
CA ASN A 258 41.01 19.85 7.63
C ASN A 258 40.87 19.29 6.20
N TYR A 259 40.28 20.06 5.28
CA TYR A 259 40.17 19.76 3.85
C TYR A 259 40.34 21.05 3.02
N ARG A 260 40.48 20.91 1.70
CA ARG A 260 40.47 22.01 0.73
C ARG A 260 39.34 21.84 -0.30
N VAL A 261 39.02 22.90 -1.01
CA VAL A 261 38.02 22.90 -2.09
C VAL A 261 38.71 22.86 -3.45
N PRO A 262 38.44 21.85 -4.30
CA PRO A 262 38.95 21.82 -5.66
C PRO A 262 38.61 23.10 -6.43
N ARG A 263 39.60 23.70 -7.10
CA ARG A 263 39.40 24.97 -7.84
C ARG A 263 38.38 24.88 -8.96
N ASP A 264 38.22 23.68 -9.51
CA ASP A 264 37.34 23.35 -10.60
C ASP A 264 35.93 22.93 -10.12
N ASN A 265 35.59 23.09 -8.84
CA ASN A 265 34.21 22.94 -8.40
C ASN A 265 33.28 23.99 -9.07
N PRO A 266 32.03 23.62 -9.38
CA PRO A 266 31.14 24.43 -10.22
C PRO A 266 30.77 25.79 -9.61
N PHE A 267 30.62 25.86 -8.29
CA PHE A 267 30.09 27.05 -7.63
C PHE A 267 31.15 27.98 -7.06
N VAL A 268 32.46 27.69 -7.21
CA VAL A 268 33.56 28.49 -6.62
C VAL A 268 33.45 30.00 -6.90
N ASN A 269 32.96 30.39 -8.07
CA ASN A 269 32.83 31.79 -8.49
C ASN A 269 31.39 32.26 -8.66
N ALA A 270 30.40 31.53 -8.12
CA ALA A 270 29.00 31.89 -8.26
C ALA A 270 28.71 33.27 -7.64
N THR A 271 27.97 34.10 -8.38
CA THR A 271 27.44 35.39 -7.92
C THR A 271 25.92 35.40 -7.84
N SER A 272 25.28 34.41 -8.46
CA SER A 272 23.85 34.12 -8.35
C SER A 272 23.58 32.62 -8.45
N PHE A 273 22.42 32.19 -7.96
CA PHE A 273 21.88 30.84 -8.08
C PHE A 273 20.35 30.90 -8.14
N ALA A 274 19.72 30.11 -9.01
CA ALA A 274 18.26 30.11 -9.23
C ALA A 274 17.65 31.52 -9.38
N GLY A 275 18.34 32.40 -10.12
CA GLY A 275 17.92 33.79 -10.37
C GLY A 275 18.07 34.75 -9.18
N LYS A 276 18.66 34.31 -8.06
CA LYS A 276 18.87 35.13 -6.85
C LYS A 276 20.36 35.40 -6.62
N PRO A 277 20.76 36.58 -6.11
CA PRO A 277 22.14 36.84 -5.71
C PRO A 277 22.54 35.92 -4.55
N VAL A 278 23.80 35.49 -4.51
CA VAL A 278 24.37 34.69 -3.41
C VAL A 278 25.42 35.47 -2.62
N ASP A 279 25.51 35.24 -1.31
CA ASP A 279 26.57 35.78 -0.46
C ASP A 279 27.86 34.98 -0.66
N ARG A 280 28.79 35.55 -1.42
CA ARG A 280 30.10 34.93 -1.72
C ARG A 280 30.93 34.56 -0.49
N LYS A 281 30.69 35.19 0.67
CA LYS A 281 31.41 34.86 1.92
C LYS A 281 30.84 33.62 2.61
N LYS A 282 29.58 33.27 2.33
CA LYS A 282 28.87 32.11 2.87
C LYS A 282 28.71 30.99 1.85
N LEU A 283 29.05 31.25 0.60
CA LEU A 283 29.04 30.29 -0.49
C LEU A 283 29.76 28.99 -0.10
N ARG A 284 29.07 27.87 -0.28
CA ARG A 284 29.59 26.52 -0.11
C ARG A 284 30.16 26.07 -1.45
N SER A 285 31.42 26.43 -1.68
CA SER A 285 32.14 26.10 -2.91
C SER A 285 32.46 24.59 -3.03
N GLU A 286 32.19 23.83 -1.97
CA GLU A 286 32.25 22.38 -1.89
C GLU A 286 31.21 21.68 -2.78
N PHE A 287 30.06 22.31 -3.07
CA PHE A 287 29.00 21.68 -3.84
C PHE A 287 29.47 21.29 -5.24
N TRP A 288 29.21 20.03 -5.59
CA TRP A 288 29.32 19.47 -6.93
C TRP A 288 27.97 19.47 -7.64
N ALA A 289 26.89 19.15 -6.92
CA ALA A 289 25.50 19.13 -7.39
C ALA A 289 24.54 19.49 -6.24
N VAL A 290 23.36 20.00 -6.57
CA VAL A 290 22.34 20.50 -5.62
C VAL A 290 20.92 20.18 -6.08
N GLY A 291 19.90 20.48 -5.27
CA GLY A 291 18.50 20.21 -5.61
C GLY A 291 18.08 18.76 -5.44
N LEU A 292 18.80 18.01 -4.59
CA LEU A 292 18.49 16.64 -4.19
C LEU A 292 17.77 16.66 -2.84
N ARG A 293 16.95 15.63 -2.55
CA ARG A 293 16.19 15.53 -1.30
C ARG A 293 16.90 14.68 -0.25
N ASN A 294 17.06 13.39 -0.51
CA ASN A 294 17.74 12.45 0.37
C ASN A 294 18.57 11.44 -0.46
N PRO A 295 19.74 11.86 -0.99
CA PRO A 295 20.64 11.01 -1.75
C PRO A 295 21.37 10.00 -0.84
N TRP A 296 20.70 8.89 -0.50
CA TRP A 296 21.15 7.93 0.51
C TRP A 296 22.40 7.13 0.10
N ARG A 297 22.49 6.63 -1.15
CA ARG A 297 23.68 5.93 -1.67
C ARG A 297 24.03 6.35 -3.08
N MET A 298 25.33 6.47 -3.34
CA MET A 298 25.92 6.83 -4.62
C MET A 298 26.77 5.69 -5.16
N ALA A 299 27.05 5.71 -6.47
CA ALA A 299 28.06 4.85 -7.06
C ALA A 299 28.69 5.50 -8.29
N PHE A 300 30.01 5.36 -8.41
CA PHE A 300 30.70 5.61 -9.68
C PHE A 300 30.61 4.39 -10.58
N ASP A 301 30.32 4.58 -11.87
CA ASP A 301 30.61 3.56 -12.87
C ASP A 301 32.13 3.44 -13.04
N PRO A 302 32.76 2.32 -12.64
CA PRO A 302 34.22 2.19 -12.69
C PRO A 302 34.78 2.22 -14.12
N LYS A 303 33.94 2.05 -15.15
CA LYS A 303 34.35 2.11 -16.56
C LYS A 303 34.35 3.53 -17.12
N THR A 304 33.34 4.34 -16.79
CA THR A 304 33.16 5.68 -17.38
C THR A 304 33.53 6.81 -16.42
N GLY A 305 33.63 6.54 -15.12
CA GLY A 305 33.86 7.55 -14.09
C GLY A 305 32.66 8.45 -13.80
N ARG A 306 31.48 8.14 -14.36
CA ARG A 306 30.23 8.87 -14.10
C ARG A 306 29.67 8.51 -12.72
N LEU A 307 29.13 9.51 -12.03
CA LEU A 307 28.54 9.36 -10.71
C LEU A 307 27.02 9.21 -10.84
N TYR A 308 26.45 8.23 -10.15
CA TYR A 308 25.02 8.00 -10.07
C TYR A 308 24.57 7.97 -8.62
N THR A 309 23.31 8.30 -8.35
CA THR A 309 22.71 8.20 -7.01
C THR A 309 21.26 7.77 -7.11
N GLY A 310 20.80 7.02 -6.11
CA GLY A 310 19.38 7.01 -5.75
C GLY A 310 19.08 8.27 -4.93
N ASP A 311 17.94 8.91 -5.18
CA ASP A 311 17.44 10.03 -4.38
C ASP A 311 16.01 9.74 -3.91
N THR A 312 15.82 9.67 -2.59
CA THR A 312 14.51 9.34 -2.01
C THR A 312 13.62 10.56 -2.00
N GLY A 313 12.52 10.51 -2.77
CA GLY A 313 11.57 11.62 -2.87
C GLY A 313 10.59 11.68 -1.70
N ASP A 314 9.70 12.66 -1.72
CA ASP A 314 8.77 12.96 -0.64
C ASP A 314 7.45 12.17 -0.76
N HIS A 315 6.68 12.38 -1.85
CA HIS A 315 5.31 11.85 -1.96
C HIS A 315 4.98 11.20 -3.30
N VAL A 316 5.79 11.42 -4.33
CA VAL A 316 5.40 11.22 -5.73
C VAL A 316 6.36 10.31 -6.47
N ARG A 317 7.67 10.47 -6.29
CA ARG A 317 8.70 9.72 -7.03
C ARG A 317 9.87 9.30 -6.16
N GLU A 318 10.44 8.17 -6.52
CA GLU A 318 11.83 7.81 -6.23
C GLU A 318 12.64 8.05 -7.50
N GLU A 319 13.89 8.47 -7.36
CA GLU A 319 14.71 8.92 -8.48
C GLU A 319 16.05 8.18 -8.56
N ILE A 320 16.51 7.97 -9.80
CA ILE A 320 17.84 7.47 -10.13
C ILE A 320 18.51 8.50 -11.02
N ASN A 321 19.48 9.21 -10.46
CA ASN A 321 20.06 10.41 -11.04
C ASN A 321 21.48 10.14 -11.56
N LEU A 322 21.78 10.58 -12.79
CA LEU A 322 23.15 10.79 -13.26
C LEU A 322 23.63 12.15 -12.74
N ILE A 323 24.64 12.13 -11.87
CA ILE A 323 25.15 13.32 -11.20
C ILE A 323 26.13 14.08 -12.09
N GLU A 324 25.74 15.29 -12.49
CA GLU A 324 26.49 16.18 -13.36
C GLU A 324 27.12 17.34 -12.59
N ARG A 325 28.23 17.86 -13.13
CA ARG A 325 28.94 19.01 -12.56
C ARG A 325 28.06 20.25 -12.58
N GLY A 326 27.69 20.75 -11.41
CA GLY A 326 26.87 21.94 -11.23
C GLY A 326 25.38 21.71 -11.45
N GLY A 327 24.95 20.45 -11.55
CA GLY A 327 23.56 20.08 -11.77
C GLY A 327 22.64 20.54 -10.65
N ASN A 328 21.40 20.90 -11.03
CA ASN A 328 20.29 21.17 -10.13
C ASN A 328 19.17 20.17 -10.41
N TYR A 329 18.88 19.29 -9.44
CA TYR A 329 17.91 18.20 -9.58
C TYR A 329 16.47 18.61 -9.23
N GLY A 330 16.27 19.87 -8.87
CA GLY A 330 14.96 20.51 -8.89
C GLY A 330 14.09 20.33 -7.66
N TYR A 331 14.41 19.46 -6.72
CA TYR A 331 13.66 19.38 -5.46
C TYR A 331 13.77 20.71 -4.68
N PRO A 332 12.68 21.25 -4.08
CA PRO A 332 11.30 20.72 -4.00
C PRO A 332 10.35 21.22 -5.10
N ILE A 333 10.86 21.88 -6.14
CA ILE A 333 10.06 22.44 -7.23
C ILE A 333 9.54 21.32 -8.13
N PHE A 334 10.38 20.32 -8.39
CA PHE A 334 10.06 19.06 -9.05
C PHE A 334 10.38 17.89 -8.11
N GLU A 335 9.67 16.78 -8.25
CA GLU A 335 9.98 15.50 -7.58
C GLU A 335 9.92 14.42 -8.66
N GLY A 336 11.08 14.12 -9.24
CA GLY A 336 11.25 13.49 -10.54
C GLY A 336 10.80 14.41 -11.68
N THR A 337 10.24 13.83 -12.74
CA THR A 337 9.63 14.57 -13.85
C THR A 337 8.32 15.30 -13.50
N PRO A 338 7.48 14.85 -12.54
CA PRO A 338 6.30 15.59 -12.06
C PRO A 338 6.61 16.85 -11.24
N GLU A 339 5.57 17.66 -11.06
CA GLU A 339 5.55 18.81 -10.14
C GLU A 339 5.78 18.37 -8.69
N GLY A 340 6.65 19.08 -7.99
CA GLY A 340 6.99 18.81 -6.60
C GLY A 340 6.11 19.56 -5.58
N PRO A 341 6.32 19.31 -4.28
CA PRO A 341 5.52 19.89 -3.20
C PRO A 341 5.50 21.42 -3.15
N LYS A 342 6.49 22.09 -3.74
CA LYS A 342 6.59 23.55 -3.82
C LYS A 342 6.69 24.02 -5.27
N TYR A 343 5.95 23.37 -6.17
CA TYR A 343 5.95 23.72 -7.59
C TYR A 343 5.62 25.20 -7.80
N ASN A 344 6.40 25.83 -8.68
CA ASN A 344 6.20 27.20 -9.13
C ASN A 344 5.86 27.16 -10.62
N PRO A 345 4.65 27.58 -11.04
CA PRO A 345 4.25 27.60 -12.46
C PRO A 345 5.15 28.45 -13.37
N LYS A 346 6.00 29.31 -12.80
CA LYS A 346 6.99 30.12 -13.54
C LYS A 346 8.35 29.45 -13.69
N ALA A 347 8.58 28.29 -13.05
CA ALA A 347 9.85 27.57 -13.17
C ALA A 347 10.01 26.99 -14.58
N SER A 348 11.15 27.24 -15.22
CA SER A 348 11.48 26.61 -16.50
C SER A 348 12.01 25.21 -16.24
N ARG A 349 11.47 24.20 -16.92
CA ARG A 349 11.96 22.82 -16.81
C ARG A 349 13.41 22.69 -17.29
N ASP A 350 13.85 23.55 -18.20
CA ASP A 350 15.20 23.56 -18.76
C ASP A 350 16.27 24.02 -17.75
N ASP A 351 15.85 24.57 -16.59
CA ASP A 351 16.76 24.97 -15.51
C ASP A 351 17.18 23.78 -14.62
N TYR A 352 16.62 22.58 -14.85
CA TYR A 352 16.78 21.41 -13.99
C TYR A 352 17.17 20.16 -14.77
N ILE A 353 17.83 19.24 -14.08
CA ILE A 353 18.17 17.91 -14.59
C ILE A 353 17.17 16.92 -14.02
N PHE A 354 16.51 16.17 -14.90
CA PHE A 354 15.57 15.11 -14.52
C PHE A 354 16.28 13.76 -14.42
N PRO A 355 15.76 12.82 -13.61
CA PRO A 355 16.39 11.52 -13.41
C PRO A 355 16.49 10.69 -14.68
N GLU A 356 17.47 9.78 -14.73
CA GLU A 356 17.61 8.78 -15.80
C GLU A 356 16.52 7.72 -15.71
N ALA A 357 16.05 7.42 -14.49
CA ALA A 357 14.89 6.57 -14.24
C ALA A 357 14.17 7.02 -12.96
N GLU A 358 12.85 6.86 -12.94
CA GLU A 358 12.03 7.17 -11.77
C GLU A 358 10.91 6.14 -11.60
N TYR A 359 10.42 5.99 -10.38
CA TYR A 359 9.23 5.18 -10.11
C TYR A 359 8.34 5.82 -9.05
N GLY A 360 7.03 5.61 -9.18
CA GLY A 360 6.05 6.15 -8.22
C GLY A 360 5.77 5.20 -7.07
N ARG A 361 5.03 5.70 -6.08
CA ARG A 361 4.60 5.01 -4.84
C ARG A 361 3.80 3.71 -5.03
N ALA A 362 3.35 3.43 -6.25
CA ALA A 362 2.77 2.14 -6.60
C ALA A 362 3.82 1.00 -6.61
N HIS A 363 5.08 1.34 -6.82
CA HIS A 363 6.20 0.40 -6.89
C HIS A 363 7.00 0.40 -5.59
N GLY A 364 7.46 1.55 -5.12
CA GLY A 364 8.25 1.67 -3.89
C GLY A 364 8.25 3.10 -3.35
N ASN A 365 8.84 3.30 -2.18
CA ASN A 365 8.71 4.53 -1.40
C ASN A 365 10.02 5.03 -0.77
N ASP A 366 11.16 4.39 -1.01
CA ASP A 366 12.43 4.71 -0.34
C ASP A 366 13.60 4.06 -1.09
N VAL A 367 14.09 4.70 -2.16
CA VAL A 367 15.29 4.23 -2.86
C VAL A 367 16.52 4.36 -1.97
N ALA A 368 17.07 3.22 -1.56
CA ALA A 368 18.14 3.17 -0.58
C ALA A 368 19.43 2.59 -1.18
N GLY A 369 19.60 1.27 -1.15
CA GLY A 369 20.85 0.66 -1.58
C GLY A 369 21.12 0.90 -3.05
N PHE A 370 22.38 1.16 -3.40
CA PHE A 370 22.75 1.52 -4.76
C PHE A 370 24.14 1.00 -5.10
N HIS A 371 24.31 0.43 -6.29
CA HIS A 371 25.59 -0.05 -6.79
C HIS A 371 25.61 -0.05 -8.33
N PHE A 372 26.68 0.48 -8.93
CA PHE A 372 26.87 0.39 -10.38
C PHE A 372 27.72 -0.83 -10.72
N TYR A 373 27.13 -1.82 -11.39
CA TYR A 373 27.72 -3.12 -11.58
C TYR A 373 28.51 -3.24 -12.89
N ARG A 374 29.75 -3.72 -12.80
CA ARG A 374 30.61 -4.08 -13.93
C ARG A 374 31.25 -5.45 -13.67
N GLY A 375 30.49 -6.52 -13.84
CA GLY A 375 30.92 -7.89 -13.52
C GLY A 375 30.05 -8.96 -14.17
N ASP A 376 30.28 -10.23 -13.82
CA ASP A 376 29.63 -11.38 -14.44
C ASP A 376 28.86 -12.32 -13.49
N GLN A 377 28.65 -11.89 -12.24
CA GLN A 377 27.98 -12.61 -11.16
C GLN A 377 26.80 -11.79 -10.58
N PRO A 378 25.67 -11.67 -11.31
CA PRO A 378 25.33 -12.38 -12.55
C PRO A 378 25.63 -11.61 -13.85
N ALA A 379 25.91 -12.35 -14.93
CA ALA A 379 26.43 -11.80 -16.18
C ALA A 379 25.47 -10.91 -16.97
N ASP A 380 24.16 -11.12 -16.83
CA ASP A 380 23.16 -10.29 -17.49
C ASP A 380 22.95 -8.92 -16.81
N LEU A 381 23.67 -8.62 -15.72
CA LEU A 381 23.65 -7.32 -15.05
C LEU A 381 24.88 -6.44 -15.33
N ASP A 382 25.85 -6.87 -16.16
CA ASP A 382 26.97 -6.00 -16.54
C ASP A 382 26.46 -4.67 -17.12
N GLY A 383 26.96 -3.55 -16.59
CA GLY A 383 26.55 -2.21 -17.00
C GLY A 383 25.22 -1.72 -16.45
N HIS A 384 24.66 -2.40 -15.47
CA HIS A 384 23.45 -1.94 -14.78
C HIS A 384 23.77 -1.17 -13.50
N ALA A 385 22.99 -0.14 -13.21
CA ALA A 385 22.84 0.32 -11.84
C ALA A 385 21.81 -0.57 -11.13
N VAL A 386 22.21 -1.24 -10.06
CA VAL A 386 21.36 -2.10 -9.23
C VAL A 386 21.05 -1.36 -7.94
N PHE A 387 19.79 -1.36 -7.53
CA PHE A 387 19.33 -0.62 -6.36
C PHE A 387 18.30 -1.40 -5.55
N SER A 388 18.10 -1.00 -4.30
CA SER A 388 17.01 -1.48 -3.45
C SER A 388 16.06 -0.35 -3.07
N ASP A 389 14.80 -0.70 -2.91
CA ASP A 389 13.81 0.13 -2.21
C ASP A 389 13.60 -0.44 -0.80
N TYR A 390 13.95 0.32 0.23
CA TYR A 390 14.10 -0.18 1.59
C TYR A 390 12.78 -0.69 2.20
N TRP A 391 11.69 0.08 2.04
CA TRP A 391 10.39 -0.27 2.62
C TRP A 391 9.58 -1.25 1.78
N SER A 392 9.62 -1.13 0.45
CA SER A 392 8.88 -2.05 -0.41
C SER A 392 9.63 -3.36 -0.67
N GLY A 393 10.93 -3.39 -0.41
CA GLY A 393 11.80 -4.55 -0.58
C GLY A 393 12.13 -4.88 -2.03
N TRP A 394 11.85 -3.99 -2.97
CA TRP A 394 12.20 -4.25 -4.35
C TRP A 394 13.69 -4.14 -4.59
N ILE A 395 14.24 -5.09 -5.35
CA ILE A 395 15.56 -4.94 -5.96
C ILE A 395 15.37 -4.69 -7.45
N GLY A 396 15.82 -3.52 -7.91
CA GLY A 396 15.70 -3.05 -9.28
C GLY A 396 17.06 -2.97 -9.98
N ALA A 397 17.05 -2.98 -11.31
CA ALA A 397 18.21 -2.76 -12.15
C ALA A 397 17.87 -1.89 -13.36
N ILE A 398 18.78 -1.00 -13.75
CA ILE A 398 18.64 -0.10 -14.89
C ILE A 398 19.87 -0.27 -15.80
N ASP A 399 19.63 -0.59 -17.06
CA ASP A 399 20.69 -0.78 -18.05
C ASP A 399 21.25 0.57 -18.53
N PHE A 400 22.57 0.77 -18.34
CA PHE A 400 23.34 1.92 -18.83
C PHE A 400 24.36 1.52 -19.91
N SER A 401 24.24 0.33 -20.49
CA SER A 401 25.10 -0.14 -21.58
C SER A 401 24.88 0.61 -22.90
N GLN A 402 23.67 1.13 -23.11
CA GLN A 402 23.31 1.93 -24.29
C GLN A 402 22.84 3.35 -23.89
N PRO A 403 23.05 4.35 -24.76
CA PRO A 403 22.38 5.65 -24.65
C PRO A 403 20.85 5.47 -24.65
N ALA A 404 20.14 6.37 -23.96
CA ALA A 404 18.69 6.43 -23.96
C ALA A 404 18.25 7.89 -24.12
N ASP A 405 17.22 8.11 -24.93
CA ASP A 405 16.55 9.39 -25.05
C ASP A 405 15.34 9.40 -24.11
N GLY A 406 15.54 9.80 -22.85
CA GLY A 406 14.50 9.88 -21.81
C GLY A 406 14.59 8.80 -20.72
N GLN A 407 13.46 8.56 -20.04
CA GLN A 407 13.37 7.63 -18.90
C GLN A 407 13.74 6.20 -19.30
N ARG A 408 14.70 5.61 -18.58
CA ARG A 408 15.11 4.22 -18.73
C ARG A 408 14.11 3.29 -18.03
N PRO A 409 13.79 2.13 -18.63
CA PRO A 409 12.96 1.14 -17.97
C PRO A 409 13.69 0.55 -16.76
N ILE A 410 12.95 0.34 -15.68
CA ILE A 410 13.44 -0.38 -14.50
C ILE A 410 13.07 -1.86 -14.65
N ARG A 411 14.08 -2.73 -14.58
CA ARG A 411 13.91 -4.18 -14.46
C ARG A 411 13.80 -4.54 -12.98
N TRP A 412 12.68 -5.13 -12.56
CA TRP A 412 12.46 -5.52 -11.17
C TRP A 412 12.88 -6.97 -10.96
N LEU A 413 14.05 -7.17 -10.34
CA LEU A 413 14.71 -8.47 -10.28
C LEU A 413 14.00 -9.46 -9.34
N PHE A 414 13.79 -9.05 -8.09
CA PHE A 414 13.12 -9.84 -7.05
C PHE A 414 12.80 -8.99 -5.83
N TRP A 415 12.27 -9.62 -4.79
CA TRP A 415 11.82 -8.97 -3.56
C TRP A 415 12.59 -9.49 -2.33
N ASP A 416 13.17 -8.58 -1.56
CA ASP A 416 13.84 -8.78 -0.26
C ASP A 416 13.77 -7.47 0.55
N ASP A 417 13.06 -7.47 1.67
CA ASP A 417 12.78 -6.26 2.46
C ASP A 417 14.00 -5.78 3.27
N ASN A 418 14.04 -4.48 3.60
CA ASN A 418 15.04 -3.85 4.49
C ASN A 418 16.49 -3.89 3.99
N ILE A 419 16.69 -4.03 2.68
CA ILE A 419 18.03 -3.88 2.10
C ILE A 419 18.44 -2.41 2.11
N SER A 420 19.38 -2.05 2.98
CA SER A 420 19.80 -0.67 3.24
C SER A 420 20.96 -0.19 2.35
N THR A 421 21.74 -1.12 1.82
CA THR A 421 22.89 -0.82 0.97
C THR A 421 23.29 -2.02 0.13
N LEU A 422 23.97 -1.74 -0.98
CA LEU A 422 24.59 -2.74 -1.83
C LEU A 422 26.11 -2.60 -1.78
N GLY A 423 26.81 -3.65 -2.17
CA GLY A 423 28.26 -3.66 -2.33
C GLY A 423 28.71 -4.77 -3.27
N GLU A 424 30.01 -5.01 -3.33
CA GLU A 424 30.58 -6.03 -4.21
C GLU A 424 31.57 -6.90 -3.44
N HIS A 425 31.52 -8.21 -3.66
CA HIS A 425 32.46 -9.14 -3.07
C HIS A 425 33.85 -8.95 -3.70
N PRO A 426 34.91 -8.65 -2.93
CA PRO A 426 36.18 -8.17 -3.48
C PRO A 426 36.93 -9.20 -4.34
N LEU A 427 36.57 -10.49 -4.24
CA LEU A 427 37.27 -11.57 -4.93
C LEU A 427 36.47 -12.18 -6.08
N THR A 428 35.14 -12.20 -5.97
CA THR A 428 34.25 -12.88 -6.92
C THR A 428 33.48 -11.91 -7.78
N GLY A 429 33.38 -10.63 -7.38
CA GLY A 429 32.54 -9.66 -8.07
C GLY A 429 31.04 -9.91 -7.88
N GLU A 430 30.62 -10.76 -6.93
CA GLU A 430 29.20 -10.96 -6.63
C GLU A 430 28.60 -9.69 -5.99
N ILE A 431 27.40 -9.30 -6.42
CA ILE A 431 26.65 -8.20 -5.79
C ILE A 431 26.19 -8.63 -4.40
N LEU A 432 26.47 -7.79 -3.40
CA LEU A 432 26.14 -7.98 -2.00
C LEU A 432 24.99 -7.07 -1.58
N LEU A 433 24.15 -7.56 -0.68
CA LEU A 433 22.99 -6.87 -0.12
C LEU A 433 23.13 -6.86 1.41
N ALA A 434 23.00 -5.71 2.07
CA ALA A 434 22.93 -5.66 3.53
C ALA A 434 21.48 -5.60 4.01
N ASP A 435 21.05 -6.63 4.71
CA ASP A 435 19.75 -6.64 5.37
C ASP A 435 19.86 -5.96 6.74
N HIS A 436 19.26 -4.77 6.84
CA HIS A 436 19.27 -3.96 8.04
C HIS A 436 18.60 -4.64 9.23
N ARG A 437 17.49 -5.35 8.98
CA ARG A 437 16.64 -5.93 10.02
C ARG A 437 17.19 -7.25 10.51
N GLU A 438 17.51 -8.15 9.60
CA GLU A 438 18.04 -9.48 9.94
C GLU A 438 19.52 -9.43 10.33
N GLY A 439 20.22 -8.36 9.95
CA GLY A 439 21.64 -8.20 10.25
C GLY A 439 22.50 -9.12 9.41
N LEU A 440 22.12 -9.38 8.16
CA LEU A 440 22.81 -10.31 7.28
C LEU A 440 23.46 -9.58 6.11
N ILE A 441 24.56 -10.15 5.61
CA ILE A 441 25.09 -9.83 4.28
C ILE A 441 24.69 -10.99 3.37
N LYS A 442 23.86 -10.69 2.39
CA LYS A 442 23.38 -11.64 1.38
C LYS A 442 24.09 -11.38 0.06
N LYS A 443 24.05 -12.36 -0.84
CA LYS A 443 24.47 -12.20 -2.23
C LYS A 443 23.28 -12.34 -3.17
N LEU A 444 23.29 -11.58 -4.26
CA LEU A 444 22.34 -11.71 -5.35
C LEU A 444 22.64 -12.96 -6.19
N VAL A 445 21.62 -13.75 -6.50
CA VAL A 445 21.73 -14.96 -7.31
C VAL A 445 20.68 -14.94 -8.41
N SER A 446 21.09 -15.22 -9.65
CA SER A 446 20.19 -15.42 -10.78
C SER A 446 19.75 -16.89 -10.91
N GLY A 447 18.57 -17.09 -11.47
CA GLY A 447 17.97 -18.40 -11.71
C GLY A 447 17.10 -18.91 -10.56
N ARG A 448 16.69 -20.18 -10.73
CA ARG A 448 15.76 -20.86 -9.84
C ARG A 448 16.33 -20.99 -8.43
N ASP A 449 15.53 -20.63 -7.43
CA ASP A 449 15.77 -20.97 -6.04
C ASP A 449 15.58 -22.50 -5.87
N PRO A 450 16.61 -23.25 -5.43
CA PRO A 450 16.52 -24.70 -5.28
C PRO A 450 15.36 -25.20 -4.41
N ILE A 451 14.89 -24.39 -3.45
CA ILE A 451 13.77 -24.79 -2.57
C ILE A 451 12.40 -24.40 -3.13
N ALA A 452 12.35 -23.61 -4.20
CA ALA A 452 11.11 -23.14 -4.81
C ALA A 452 10.57 -24.09 -5.89
N GLN A 453 9.26 -24.07 -6.09
CA GLN A 453 8.51 -24.85 -7.07
C GLN A 453 8.03 -23.95 -8.22
N PRO A 454 8.13 -24.38 -9.48
CA PRO A 454 7.67 -23.58 -10.61
C PRO A 454 6.15 -23.37 -10.56
N LEU A 455 5.71 -22.23 -11.08
CA LEU A 455 4.29 -21.93 -11.28
C LEU A 455 3.79 -22.64 -12.55
N PRO A 456 2.50 -23.03 -12.62
CA PRO A 456 1.92 -23.54 -13.86
C PRO A 456 2.00 -22.50 -14.98
N GLU A 457 2.56 -22.87 -16.13
CA GLU A 457 2.75 -21.93 -17.26
C GLU A 457 1.43 -21.56 -17.93
N LYS A 458 0.49 -22.49 -18.05
CA LYS A 458 -0.83 -22.25 -18.64
C LYS A 458 -1.95 -22.29 -17.61
N LEU A 459 -3.05 -21.60 -17.91
CA LEU A 459 -4.25 -21.63 -17.09
C LEU A 459 -4.90 -23.01 -17.08
N SER A 460 -4.86 -23.74 -18.21
CA SER A 460 -5.27 -25.15 -18.29
C SER A 460 -4.54 -26.07 -17.31
N ASP A 461 -3.26 -25.79 -17.02
CA ASP A 461 -2.43 -26.60 -16.11
C ASP A 461 -2.78 -26.37 -14.62
N THR A 462 -3.55 -25.31 -14.31
CA THR A 462 -3.89 -24.97 -12.92
C THR A 462 -4.96 -25.90 -12.31
N GLY A 463 -5.75 -26.57 -13.15
CA GLY A 463 -6.92 -27.36 -12.72
C GLY A 463 -8.12 -26.54 -12.26
N LEU A 464 -8.21 -25.25 -12.64
CA LEU A 464 -9.34 -24.37 -12.30
C LEU A 464 -10.63 -24.70 -13.07
N PHE A 465 -10.51 -24.92 -14.39
CA PHE A 465 -11.67 -25.03 -15.28
C PHE A 465 -11.71 -26.40 -15.95
N ARG A 466 -12.86 -27.07 -15.88
CA ARG A 466 -13.13 -28.28 -16.65
C ARG A 466 -13.37 -27.99 -18.13
N ASN A 467 -13.82 -26.77 -18.43
CA ASN A 467 -14.02 -26.28 -19.78
C ASN A 467 -13.64 -24.79 -19.85
N LEU A 468 -12.51 -24.48 -20.49
CA LEU A 468 -12.04 -23.11 -20.67
C LEU A 468 -12.91 -22.30 -21.65
N ALA A 469 -13.59 -22.94 -22.60
CA ALA A 469 -14.45 -22.24 -23.55
C ALA A 469 -15.68 -21.63 -22.87
N THR A 470 -16.18 -22.25 -21.80
CA THR A 470 -17.32 -21.76 -21.01
C THR A 470 -16.93 -21.20 -19.64
N LEU A 471 -15.62 -21.25 -19.29
CA LEU A 471 -15.09 -20.94 -17.96
C LEU A 471 -15.80 -21.71 -16.85
N GLU A 472 -16.14 -22.96 -17.16
CA GLU A 472 -16.85 -23.83 -16.24
C GLU A 472 -15.85 -24.40 -15.21
N PRO A 473 -15.98 -24.05 -13.93
CA PRO A 473 -15.02 -24.46 -12.91
C PRO A 473 -15.14 -25.96 -12.58
N HIS A 474 -14.06 -26.55 -12.10
CA HIS A 474 -14.12 -27.87 -11.46
C HIS A 474 -14.89 -27.81 -10.12
N GLU A 475 -15.32 -28.97 -9.62
CA GLU A 475 -16.01 -29.06 -8.33
C GLU A 475 -15.14 -28.54 -7.17
N GLY A 476 -15.79 -27.89 -6.20
CA GLY A 476 -15.10 -27.26 -5.06
C GLY A 476 -14.53 -25.86 -5.35
N ILE A 477 -14.70 -25.35 -6.57
CA ILE A 477 -14.42 -23.97 -6.96
C ILE A 477 -15.76 -23.24 -7.11
N VAL A 478 -16.00 -22.27 -6.24
CA VAL A 478 -17.34 -21.73 -5.99
C VAL A 478 -17.42 -20.29 -6.51
N PRO A 479 -18.42 -19.95 -7.34
CA PRO A 479 -18.61 -18.57 -7.78
C PRO A 479 -19.04 -17.66 -6.63
N TYR A 480 -18.67 -16.39 -6.68
CA TYR A 480 -19.19 -15.39 -5.75
C TYR A 480 -19.39 -14.04 -6.43
N LYS A 481 -20.28 -13.24 -5.87
CA LYS A 481 -20.60 -11.88 -6.28
C LYS A 481 -20.21 -10.90 -5.18
N VAL A 482 -19.87 -9.71 -5.62
CA VAL A 482 -19.46 -8.60 -4.78
C VAL A 482 -20.38 -7.42 -5.09
N THR A 483 -20.78 -6.61 -4.10
CA THR A 483 -21.70 -5.49 -4.35
C THR A 483 -21.10 -4.45 -5.28
N ASN A 484 -19.99 -3.82 -4.87
CA ASN A 484 -19.27 -2.84 -5.68
C ASN A 484 -17.97 -3.48 -6.20
N PRO A 485 -17.90 -3.86 -7.49
CA PRO A 485 -16.66 -4.37 -8.06
C PRO A 485 -15.66 -3.21 -8.23
N LEU A 486 -14.38 -3.47 -7.95
CA LEU A 486 -13.30 -2.54 -8.31
C LEU A 486 -13.44 -2.13 -9.79
N TRP A 487 -13.46 -0.82 -10.04
CA TRP A 487 -13.48 -0.27 -11.40
C TRP A 487 -12.20 -0.70 -12.13
N SER A 488 -12.34 -1.19 -13.37
CA SER A 488 -11.19 -1.58 -14.21
C SER A 488 -11.53 -1.31 -15.67
N ASP A 489 -11.71 -0.02 -15.98
CA ASP A 489 -11.92 0.51 -17.33
C ASP A 489 -13.10 -0.12 -18.08
N GLY A 490 -14.16 -0.50 -17.35
CA GLY A 490 -15.36 -1.13 -17.90
C GLY A 490 -15.27 -2.64 -18.11
N ALA A 491 -14.16 -3.29 -17.76
CA ALA A 491 -14.05 -4.74 -17.87
C ALA A 491 -15.06 -5.47 -16.97
N ALA A 492 -15.80 -6.40 -17.58
CA ALA A 492 -16.66 -7.34 -16.90
C ALA A 492 -15.83 -8.37 -16.13
N LYS A 493 -16.36 -8.82 -14.99
CA LYS A 493 -15.60 -9.63 -14.03
C LYS A 493 -16.42 -10.81 -13.54
N GLN A 494 -15.87 -12.01 -13.71
CA GLN A 494 -16.34 -13.23 -13.04
C GLN A 494 -15.36 -13.60 -11.92
N ARG A 495 -15.88 -14.22 -10.85
CA ARG A 495 -15.09 -14.51 -9.66
C ARG A 495 -15.43 -15.86 -9.07
N TRP A 496 -14.39 -16.55 -8.59
CA TRP A 496 -14.50 -17.79 -7.87
C TRP A 496 -13.56 -17.81 -6.68
N PHE A 497 -13.86 -18.65 -5.70
CA PHE A 497 -12.93 -18.97 -4.62
C PHE A 497 -12.91 -20.48 -4.37
N THR A 498 -11.89 -20.94 -3.67
CA THR A 498 -11.80 -22.33 -3.23
C THR A 498 -11.03 -22.44 -1.92
N ILE A 499 -11.41 -23.41 -1.10
CA ILE A 499 -10.80 -23.80 0.17
C ILE A 499 -10.24 -25.22 -0.04
N PRO A 500 -9.02 -25.53 0.43
CA PRO A 500 -8.27 -26.72 0.00
C PRO A 500 -8.96 -28.05 0.35
N ASP A 501 -9.75 -28.09 1.41
CA ASP A 501 -10.41 -29.28 1.89
C ASP A 501 -11.79 -28.95 2.46
N THR A 502 -12.55 -29.96 2.91
CA THR A 502 -13.91 -29.80 3.46
C THR A 502 -13.98 -29.56 4.97
N LYS A 503 -12.86 -29.67 5.69
CA LYS A 503 -12.76 -29.49 7.14
C LYS A 503 -12.35 -28.08 7.53
N SER A 504 -11.43 -27.47 6.77
CA SER A 504 -10.94 -26.12 6.97
C SER A 504 -12.10 -25.11 6.88
N LYS A 505 -12.11 -24.09 7.73
CA LYS A 505 -13.17 -23.08 7.74
C LYS A 505 -12.59 -21.69 7.59
N ILE A 506 -13.38 -20.81 7.00
CA ILE A 506 -13.12 -19.38 6.97
C ILE A 506 -13.57 -18.81 8.31
N HIS A 507 -12.70 -18.07 8.97
CA HIS A 507 -13.04 -17.38 10.21
C HIS A 507 -13.81 -16.10 9.88
N PHE A 508 -15.10 -16.15 10.15
CA PHE A 508 -16.03 -15.07 9.84
C PHE A 508 -15.83 -13.89 10.80
N ASN A 509 -16.01 -12.67 10.29
CA ASN A 509 -16.17 -11.48 11.13
C ASN A 509 -17.14 -10.49 10.49
N ALA A 510 -18.06 -9.93 11.28
CA ALA A 510 -19.08 -9.01 10.77
C ALA A 510 -18.51 -7.69 10.23
N TYR A 511 -17.42 -7.18 10.82
CA TYR A 511 -16.93 -5.80 10.57
C TYR A 511 -15.44 -5.72 10.21
N LYS A 512 -14.68 -6.80 10.42
CA LYS A 512 -13.24 -6.87 10.12
C LYS A 512 -12.99 -7.83 8.96
N PRO A 513 -11.85 -7.74 8.27
CA PRO A 513 -11.51 -8.73 7.25
C PRO A 513 -11.43 -10.13 7.85
N TRP A 514 -11.96 -11.11 7.11
CA TRP A 514 -11.99 -12.51 7.48
C TRP A 514 -10.57 -13.11 7.51
N ILE A 515 -10.42 -14.27 8.16
CA ILE A 515 -9.16 -15.03 8.16
C ILE A 515 -9.37 -16.34 7.41
N PHE A 516 -8.42 -16.67 6.55
CA PHE A 516 -8.53 -17.78 5.61
C PHE A 516 -7.46 -18.86 5.88
N PRO A 517 -7.81 -20.15 5.75
CA PRO A 517 -6.85 -21.24 5.88
C PRO A 517 -5.81 -21.19 4.75
N GLY A 518 -4.60 -21.66 5.02
CA GLY A 518 -3.58 -21.87 3.98
C GLY A 518 -4.09 -22.84 2.92
N GLY A 519 -3.77 -22.57 1.65
CA GLY A 519 -4.31 -23.25 0.47
C GLY A 519 -5.56 -22.60 -0.13
N SER A 520 -6.10 -21.55 0.48
CA SER A 520 -7.27 -20.83 -0.06
C SER A 520 -6.90 -19.99 -1.28
N THR A 521 -7.81 -19.93 -2.26
CA THR A 521 -7.56 -19.25 -3.54
C THR A 521 -8.75 -18.41 -3.96
N TRP A 522 -8.49 -17.25 -4.56
CA TRP A 522 -9.46 -16.42 -5.26
C TRP A 522 -9.05 -16.25 -6.72
N VAL A 523 -10.03 -16.38 -7.61
CA VAL A 523 -9.85 -16.27 -9.04
C VAL A 523 -10.73 -15.13 -9.53
N LYS A 524 -10.17 -14.25 -10.34
CA LYS A 524 -10.89 -13.14 -10.98
C LYS A 524 -10.57 -13.14 -12.47
N HIS A 525 -11.59 -13.32 -13.29
CA HIS A 525 -11.49 -13.32 -14.74
C HIS A 525 -12.04 -12.02 -15.32
N PHE A 526 -11.36 -11.46 -16.32
CA PHE A 526 -11.67 -10.17 -16.92
C PHE A 526 -11.95 -10.31 -18.42
N GLU A 527 -13.06 -9.73 -18.85
CA GLU A 527 -13.44 -9.64 -20.25
C GLU A 527 -13.89 -8.22 -20.60
N MET A 528 -13.63 -7.77 -21.81
CA MET A 528 -14.00 -6.45 -22.28
C MET A 528 -14.49 -6.48 -23.72
N ASP A 529 -15.44 -5.60 -24.06
CA ASP A 529 -15.83 -5.38 -25.45
C ASP A 529 -14.74 -4.54 -26.13
N VAL A 530 -14.16 -5.09 -27.20
CA VAL A 530 -13.08 -4.46 -27.98
C VAL A 530 -13.45 -4.46 -29.46
N ILE A 531 -12.81 -3.57 -30.23
CA ILE A 531 -12.84 -3.58 -31.68
C ILE A 531 -11.54 -4.18 -32.20
N GLU A 532 -11.64 -5.33 -32.85
CA GLU A 532 -10.52 -6.00 -33.52
C GLU A 532 -10.96 -6.35 -34.95
N ASP A 533 -10.11 -6.04 -35.92
CA ASP A 533 -10.39 -6.18 -37.36
C ASP A 533 -11.70 -5.49 -37.81
N GLY A 534 -12.01 -4.34 -37.19
CA GLY A 534 -13.21 -3.56 -37.48
C GLY A 534 -14.52 -4.11 -36.89
N THR A 535 -14.45 -5.21 -36.12
CA THR A 535 -15.61 -5.86 -35.52
C THR A 535 -15.60 -5.80 -34.00
N ALA A 536 -16.76 -5.55 -33.39
CA ALA A 536 -16.91 -5.59 -31.95
C ALA A 536 -16.96 -7.04 -31.47
N ARG A 537 -16.12 -7.39 -30.48
CA ARG A 537 -16.14 -8.70 -29.84
C ARG A 537 -15.84 -8.60 -28.35
N ARG A 538 -16.41 -9.53 -27.58
CA ARG A 538 -16.06 -9.76 -26.18
C ARG A 538 -14.73 -10.51 -26.12
N LYS A 539 -13.66 -9.86 -25.66
CA LYS A 539 -12.32 -10.43 -25.52
C LYS A 539 -12.02 -10.74 -24.06
N ARG A 540 -11.55 -11.96 -23.81
CA ARG A 540 -10.89 -12.39 -22.58
C ARG A 540 -9.51 -11.78 -22.52
N LEU A 541 -9.26 -11.03 -21.46
CA LEU A 541 -7.99 -10.34 -21.27
C LEU A 541 -7.10 -11.16 -20.34
N GLU A 542 -7.58 -11.41 -19.13
CA GLU A 542 -6.78 -12.04 -18.08
C GLU A 542 -7.60 -12.87 -17.09
N THR A 543 -6.93 -13.83 -16.47
CA THR A 543 -7.38 -14.51 -15.26
C THR A 543 -6.33 -14.30 -14.17
N ARG A 544 -6.71 -13.63 -13.09
CA ARG A 544 -5.86 -13.42 -11.91
C ARG A 544 -6.16 -14.45 -10.85
N ILE A 545 -5.12 -15.01 -10.25
CA ILE A 545 -5.18 -15.95 -9.14
C ILE A 545 -4.48 -15.29 -7.96
N LEU A 546 -5.18 -15.20 -6.82
CA LEU A 546 -4.60 -14.84 -5.53
C LEU A 546 -4.60 -16.08 -4.64
N TYR A 547 -3.43 -16.47 -4.15
CA TYR A 547 -3.23 -17.68 -3.36
C TYR A 547 -2.71 -17.35 -1.96
N LYS A 548 -3.36 -17.92 -0.94
CA LYS A 548 -2.94 -17.90 0.46
C LYS A 548 -2.10 -19.14 0.72
N THR A 549 -0.78 -19.03 0.82
CA THR A 549 0.04 -20.13 1.37
C THR A 549 -0.16 -20.20 2.90
N PRO A 550 0.33 -21.25 3.59
CA PRO A 550 0.39 -21.24 5.05
C PRO A 550 1.10 -20.01 5.63
N TRP A 551 2.03 -19.40 4.88
CA TRP A 551 2.97 -18.39 5.38
C TRP A 551 2.68 -16.98 4.86
N PHE A 552 2.33 -16.83 3.59
CA PHE A 552 2.18 -15.54 2.92
C PHE A 552 1.12 -15.58 1.81
N TRP A 553 0.90 -14.45 1.16
CA TRP A 553 0.02 -14.31 0.00
C TRP A 553 0.85 -14.04 -1.24
N TYR A 554 0.45 -14.57 -2.39
CA TYR A 554 0.99 -14.13 -3.68
C TYR A 554 -0.09 -14.15 -4.76
N GLY A 555 0.09 -13.29 -5.76
CA GLY A 555 -0.82 -13.15 -6.88
C GLY A 555 -0.12 -13.44 -8.20
N THR A 556 -0.84 -14.02 -9.14
CA THR A 556 -0.37 -14.31 -10.50
C THR A 556 -1.43 -13.93 -11.51
N THR A 557 -0.99 -13.46 -12.67
CA THR A 557 -1.85 -13.08 -13.79
C THR A 557 -1.59 -14.02 -14.96
N TYR A 558 -2.65 -14.54 -15.58
CA TYR A 558 -2.59 -15.29 -16.82
C TYR A 558 -3.25 -14.46 -17.94
N ARG A 559 -2.50 -14.17 -19.00
CA ARG A 559 -2.96 -13.43 -20.18
C ARG A 559 -3.52 -14.39 -21.21
N TRP A 560 -4.74 -14.14 -21.66
CA TRP A 560 -5.40 -14.97 -22.66
C TRP A 560 -4.76 -14.81 -24.04
N ASN A 561 -4.60 -15.93 -24.74
CA ASN A 561 -4.03 -15.93 -26.07
C ASN A 561 -4.99 -15.31 -27.11
N LYS A 562 -4.46 -14.93 -28.27
CA LYS A 562 -5.27 -14.34 -29.37
C LYS A 562 -6.39 -15.26 -29.87
N ALA A 563 -6.21 -16.58 -29.75
CA ALA A 563 -7.21 -17.57 -30.14
C ALA A 563 -8.35 -17.74 -29.10
N GLN A 564 -8.22 -17.13 -27.92
CA GLN A 564 -9.19 -17.19 -26.82
C GLN A 564 -9.43 -18.62 -26.28
N THR A 565 -8.45 -19.51 -26.45
CA THR A 565 -8.56 -20.93 -26.08
C THR A 565 -7.89 -21.26 -24.74
N ASP A 566 -6.88 -20.51 -24.34
CA ASP A 566 -6.12 -20.68 -23.09
C ASP A 566 -5.42 -19.37 -22.71
N ALA A 567 -4.76 -19.34 -21.56
CA ALA A 567 -3.98 -18.21 -21.08
C ALA A 567 -2.61 -18.65 -20.55
N THR A 568 -1.60 -17.82 -20.76
CA THR A 568 -0.22 -18.05 -20.28
C THR A 568 0.10 -17.10 -19.15
N ILE A 569 0.91 -17.57 -18.21
CA ILE A 569 1.37 -16.76 -17.09
C ILE A 569 2.11 -15.51 -17.59
N VAL A 570 1.73 -14.34 -17.08
CA VAL A 570 2.36 -13.05 -17.38
C VAL A 570 3.73 -12.99 -16.72
N HIS A 571 4.71 -12.34 -17.36
CA HIS A 571 6.05 -12.13 -16.80
C HIS A 571 6.02 -11.55 -15.37
N SER A 572 7.04 -11.80 -14.56
CA SER A 572 7.06 -11.37 -13.14
C SER A 572 6.92 -9.85 -12.97
N GLU A 573 7.39 -9.10 -13.96
CA GLU A 573 7.38 -7.62 -14.04
C GLU A 573 6.04 -7.05 -14.53
N GLY A 574 5.09 -7.89 -14.95
CA GLY A 574 3.87 -7.43 -15.60
C GLY A 574 4.04 -7.21 -17.10
N GLU A 575 2.94 -6.90 -17.76
CA GLU A 575 2.87 -6.67 -19.21
C GLU A 575 1.81 -5.61 -19.50
N SER A 576 1.80 -5.07 -20.72
CA SER A 576 0.69 -4.23 -21.19
C SER A 576 0.32 -4.54 -22.64
N GLU A 577 -0.91 -4.21 -23.03
CA GLU A 577 -1.34 -4.21 -24.42
C GLU A 577 -2.24 -3.01 -24.73
N GLU A 578 -2.16 -2.50 -25.95
CA GLU A 578 -3.09 -1.48 -26.43
C GLU A 578 -4.35 -2.13 -27.01
N LEU A 579 -5.50 -1.72 -26.51
CA LEU A 579 -6.82 -2.16 -26.94
C LEU A 579 -7.54 -1.02 -27.64
N THR A 580 -8.37 -1.35 -28.62
CA THR A 580 -9.31 -0.40 -29.21
C THR A 580 -10.70 -0.72 -28.67
N ILE A 581 -11.34 0.25 -28.04
CA ILE A 581 -12.64 0.06 -27.37
C ILE A 581 -13.69 1.03 -27.92
N PRO A 582 -14.98 0.65 -27.93
CA PRO A 582 -16.06 1.59 -28.22
C PRO A 582 -16.20 2.61 -27.08
N ARG A 583 -16.26 3.91 -27.41
CA ARG A 583 -16.41 4.99 -26.42
C ARG A 583 -17.10 6.22 -27.03
N GLY A 584 -18.17 6.70 -26.39
CA GLY A 584 -18.80 7.98 -26.72
C GLY A 584 -19.32 8.11 -28.16
N GLY A 585 -19.76 7.00 -28.77
CA GLY A 585 -20.18 6.97 -30.18
C GLY A 585 -19.04 6.80 -31.19
N GLY A 586 -17.79 6.68 -30.74
CA GLY A 586 -16.61 6.40 -31.57
C GLY A 586 -15.70 5.32 -30.97
N LEU A 587 -14.43 5.33 -31.36
CA LEU A 587 -13.39 4.40 -30.89
C LEU A 587 -12.34 5.13 -30.06
N ALA A 588 -11.80 4.47 -29.04
CA ALA A 588 -10.69 4.99 -28.24
C ALA A 588 -9.60 3.92 -28.06
N LYS A 589 -8.35 4.37 -27.93
CA LYS A 589 -7.24 3.52 -27.49
C LYS A 589 -7.23 3.45 -25.96
N LEU A 590 -7.02 2.24 -25.44
CA LEU A 590 -6.89 1.97 -24.02
C LEU A 590 -5.68 1.07 -23.80
N THR A 591 -4.72 1.52 -23.01
CA THR A 591 -3.65 0.66 -22.53
C THR A 591 -4.18 -0.20 -21.38
N TRP A 592 -4.24 -1.50 -21.59
CA TRP A 592 -4.55 -2.49 -20.56
C TRP A 592 -3.25 -2.98 -19.91
N ASN A 593 -3.17 -2.86 -18.59
CA ASN A 593 -1.99 -3.30 -17.82
C ASN A 593 -2.30 -4.60 -17.08
N TYR A 594 -1.49 -5.62 -17.34
CA TYR A 594 -1.46 -6.87 -16.60
C TYR A 594 -0.50 -6.72 -15.42
N PRO A 595 -0.98 -6.84 -14.18
CA PRO A 595 -0.15 -6.51 -13.04
C PRO A 595 0.99 -7.51 -12.85
N SER A 596 2.14 -6.98 -12.46
CA SER A 596 3.29 -7.70 -11.97
C SER A 596 2.96 -8.50 -10.70
N ARG A 597 3.87 -9.39 -10.31
CA ARG A 597 3.70 -10.19 -9.08
C ARG A 597 3.59 -9.33 -7.83
N ARG A 598 4.30 -8.21 -7.78
CA ARG A 598 4.23 -7.29 -6.64
C ARG A 598 3.11 -6.27 -6.75
N GLU A 599 2.73 -5.81 -7.95
CA GLU A 599 1.57 -4.92 -8.07
C GLU A 599 0.30 -5.59 -7.52
N CYS A 600 0.23 -6.93 -7.53
CA CYS A 600 -0.77 -7.65 -6.77
C CYS A 600 -0.63 -7.41 -5.25
N LEU A 601 0.58 -7.51 -4.71
CA LEU A 601 0.88 -7.37 -3.28
C LEU A 601 0.87 -5.94 -2.74
N SER A 602 0.94 -4.91 -3.58
CA SER A 602 0.75 -3.52 -3.12
C SER A 602 -0.61 -3.37 -2.41
N CYS A 603 -1.63 -4.06 -2.92
CA CYS A 603 -2.98 -4.12 -2.37
C CYS A 603 -3.24 -5.39 -1.53
N HIS A 604 -2.68 -6.54 -1.91
CA HIS A 604 -2.95 -7.85 -1.32
C HIS A 604 -1.89 -8.27 -0.27
N ASN A 605 -1.61 -7.40 0.70
CA ASN A 605 -0.58 -7.61 1.72
C ASN A 605 -1.14 -8.05 3.10
N SER A 606 -0.24 -8.29 4.05
CA SER A 606 -0.59 -8.68 5.42
C SER A 606 -1.41 -7.62 6.16
N LYS A 607 -1.22 -6.32 5.84
CA LYS A 607 -1.98 -5.22 6.44
C LYS A 607 -3.43 -5.23 5.96
N SER A 608 -3.68 -5.38 4.66
CA SER A 608 -5.04 -5.54 4.12
C SER A 608 -5.68 -6.89 4.45
N ARG A 609 -4.90 -7.83 5.01
CA ARG A 609 -5.25 -9.25 5.25
C ARG A 609 -5.56 -10.01 3.96
N GLY A 610 -4.93 -9.59 2.86
CA GLY A 610 -4.73 -10.42 1.69
C GLY A 610 -5.83 -10.34 0.63
N ILE A 611 -7.12 -10.52 0.92
CA ILE A 611 -8.17 -10.50 -0.13
C ILE A 611 -9.07 -9.27 -0.06
N LEU A 612 -9.15 -8.55 -1.17
CA LEU A 612 -10.00 -7.37 -1.32
C LEU A 612 -11.39 -7.78 -1.84
N GLY A 613 -12.44 -7.20 -1.26
CA GLY A 613 -13.82 -7.42 -1.69
C GLY A 613 -14.45 -8.77 -1.30
N PHE A 614 -13.76 -9.62 -0.54
CA PHE A 614 -14.30 -10.87 0.03
C PHE A 614 -14.48 -10.72 1.55
N HIS A 615 -15.48 -9.94 1.94
CA HIS A 615 -15.84 -9.68 3.33
C HIS A 615 -17.35 -9.49 3.45
N THR A 616 -17.84 -9.47 4.69
CA THR A 616 -19.27 -9.44 5.04
C THR A 616 -20.07 -8.43 4.22
N ALA A 617 -19.70 -7.15 4.22
CA ALA A 617 -20.50 -6.10 3.58
C ALA A 617 -20.61 -6.23 2.05
N GLN A 618 -19.55 -6.71 1.37
CA GLN A 618 -19.57 -6.97 -0.08
C GLN A 618 -20.31 -8.28 -0.44
N LEU A 619 -20.30 -9.26 0.46
CA LEU A 619 -20.90 -10.59 0.25
C LEU A 619 -22.36 -10.67 0.72
N ASN A 620 -22.83 -9.76 1.57
CA ASN A 620 -24.20 -9.73 2.09
C ASN A 620 -25.22 -9.30 1.01
N ARG A 621 -25.39 -10.14 0.00
CA ARG A 621 -26.24 -9.95 -1.16
C ARG A 621 -26.64 -11.33 -1.73
N PRO A 622 -27.72 -11.41 -2.53
CA PRO A 622 -28.10 -12.65 -3.18
C PRO A 622 -27.16 -13.08 -4.33
N ILE A 623 -27.04 -14.39 -4.53
CA ILE A 623 -26.48 -15.04 -5.72
C ILE A 623 -27.31 -16.30 -6.06
N ASP A 624 -27.33 -16.68 -7.33
CA ASP A 624 -27.88 -17.96 -7.77
C ASP A 624 -26.77 -19.02 -7.89
N TYR A 625 -26.89 -20.11 -7.13
CA TYR A 625 -26.02 -21.28 -7.20
C TYR A 625 -26.58 -22.41 -8.09
N GLY A 626 -27.54 -22.10 -8.97
CA GLY A 626 -28.13 -23.00 -9.97
C GLY A 626 -29.53 -23.50 -9.62
N ARG A 627 -30.14 -23.03 -8.52
CA ARG A 627 -31.47 -23.44 -8.05
C ARG A 627 -32.28 -22.27 -7.46
N GLY A 628 -31.93 -21.03 -7.80
CA GLY A 628 -32.57 -19.82 -7.30
C GLY A 628 -31.64 -18.95 -6.45
N GLU A 629 -32.07 -17.72 -6.18
CA GLU A 629 -31.27 -16.75 -5.41
C GLU A 629 -31.32 -17.03 -3.90
N GLU A 630 -30.16 -16.92 -3.25
CA GLU A 630 -30.01 -16.95 -1.80
C GLU A 630 -28.92 -15.97 -1.36
N ASN A 631 -29.01 -15.42 -0.16
CA ASN A 631 -27.94 -14.63 0.44
C ASN A 631 -26.64 -15.45 0.55
N GLN A 632 -25.53 -14.91 0.04
CA GLN A 632 -24.26 -15.64 0.00
C GLN A 632 -23.73 -16.00 1.40
N LEU A 633 -23.97 -15.17 2.42
CA LEU A 633 -23.48 -15.45 3.77
C LEU A 633 -24.18 -16.67 4.37
N GLU A 634 -25.51 -16.77 4.19
CA GLU A 634 -26.29 -17.94 4.59
C GLU A 634 -25.86 -19.17 3.80
N ALA A 635 -25.73 -19.05 2.48
CA ALA A 635 -25.33 -20.15 1.62
C ALA A 635 -23.95 -20.71 2.00
N LEU A 636 -22.97 -19.84 2.24
CA LEU A 636 -21.61 -20.21 2.66
C LEU A 636 -21.60 -20.83 4.07
N SER A 637 -22.38 -20.26 4.99
CA SER A 637 -22.52 -20.77 6.36
C SER A 637 -23.12 -22.18 6.36
N ARG A 638 -24.27 -22.37 5.70
CA ARG A 638 -24.98 -23.65 5.60
C ARG A 638 -24.14 -24.72 4.89
N ALA A 639 -23.42 -24.34 3.83
CA ALA A 639 -22.48 -25.24 3.15
C ALA A 639 -21.26 -25.59 4.03
N GLY A 640 -21.08 -24.93 5.17
CA GLY A 640 -20.03 -25.20 6.14
C GLY A 640 -18.70 -24.54 5.81
N TYR A 641 -18.65 -23.55 4.90
CA TYR A 641 -17.43 -22.78 4.62
C TYR A 641 -17.04 -21.85 5.78
N LEU A 642 -18.03 -21.33 6.51
CA LEU A 642 -17.81 -20.43 7.64
C LEU A 642 -17.73 -21.20 8.96
N ASP A 643 -16.96 -20.69 9.91
CA ASP A 643 -16.91 -21.20 11.29
C ASP A 643 -18.09 -20.77 12.17
N ARG A 644 -19.05 -20.04 11.60
CA ARG A 644 -20.23 -19.51 12.27
C ARG A 644 -21.50 -19.80 11.47
N GLU A 645 -22.57 -20.14 12.19
CA GLU A 645 -23.93 -20.21 11.63
C GLU A 645 -24.50 -18.81 11.38
N ILE A 646 -25.07 -18.59 10.19
CA ILE A 646 -25.71 -17.34 9.78
C ILE A 646 -27.14 -17.65 9.34
N THR A 647 -28.11 -17.20 10.13
CA THR A 647 -29.56 -17.37 9.88
C THR A 647 -30.30 -16.04 9.72
N ALA A 648 -29.64 -14.92 10.03
CA ALA A 648 -30.20 -13.57 9.98
C ALA A 648 -29.22 -12.60 9.29
N PRO A 649 -28.94 -12.75 7.99
CA PRO A 649 -27.91 -11.97 7.29
C PRO A 649 -28.21 -10.46 7.30
N HIS A 650 -29.47 -10.07 7.42
CA HIS A 650 -29.92 -8.67 7.52
C HIS A 650 -29.39 -7.94 8.76
N THR A 651 -28.94 -8.66 9.80
CA THR A 651 -28.33 -8.04 10.99
C THR A 651 -26.87 -7.64 10.76
N TYR A 652 -26.23 -8.11 9.69
CA TYR A 652 -24.85 -7.75 9.34
C TYR A 652 -24.81 -6.59 8.32
N PRO A 653 -23.68 -5.87 8.24
CA PRO A 653 -23.51 -4.82 7.23
C PRO A 653 -23.67 -5.35 5.80
N ALA A 654 -24.19 -4.50 4.91
CA ALA A 654 -24.34 -4.78 3.48
C ALA A 654 -24.13 -3.49 2.69
N LEU A 655 -23.26 -3.48 1.70
CA LEU A 655 -23.07 -2.30 0.86
C LEU A 655 -24.24 -2.08 -0.07
N ALA A 656 -24.46 -0.82 -0.46
CA ALA A 656 -25.35 -0.47 -1.56
C ALA A 656 -24.58 -0.46 -2.89
N ALA A 657 -25.21 -1.00 -3.93
CA ALA A 657 -24.71 -0.85 -5.29
C ALA A 657 -24.93 0.61 -5.75
N MET A 658 -24.07 1.10 -6.64
CA MET A 658 -24.14 2.51 -7.10
C MET A 658 -25.43 2.85 -7.84
N ASP A 659 -26.04 1.85 -8.48
CA ASP A 659 -27.30 1.94 -9.20
C ASP A 659 -28.54 1.60 -8.33
N ASP A 660 -28.36 1.26 -7.05
CA ASP A 660 -29.47 0.95 -6.14
C ASP A 660 -30.13 2.23 -5.61
N GLU A 661 -31.07 2.78 -6.37
CA GLU A 661 -31.81 3.99 -5.99
C GLU A 661 -32.79 3.80 -4.82
N THR A 662 -32.96 2.56 -4.31
CA THR A 662 -33.67 2.32 -3.04
C THR A 662 -32.83 2.70 -1.82
N LYS A 663 -31.56 3.06 -2.04
CA LYS A 663 -30.63 3.55 -1.02
C LYS A 663 -30.27 5.00 -1.26
N SER A 664 -30.07 5.73 -0.17
CA SER A 664 -29.66 7.13 -0.20
C SER A 664 -28.37 7.31 -1.03
N THR A 665 -28.22 8.49 -1.64
CA THR A 665 -27.02 8.83 -2.42
C THR A 665 -25.76 8.80 -1.55
N GLU A 666 -25.86 9.24 -0.29
CA GLU A 666 -24.76 9.18 0.68
C GLU A 666 -24.33 7.74 0.99
N TYR A 667 -25.28 6.84 1.26
CA TYR A 667 -24.94 5.46 1.58
C TYR A 667 -24.31 4.73 0.38
N ARG A 668 -24.74 5.06 -0.85
CA ARG A 668 -24.10 4.58 -2.08
C ARG A 668 -22.68 5.12 -2.25
N ALA A 669 -22.48 6.43 -2.05
CA ALA A 669 -21.16 7.05 -2.11
C ALA A 669 -20.21 6.42 -1.08
N LYS A 670 -20.65 6.27 0.17
CA LYS A 670 -19.88 5.62 1.23
C LYS A 670 -19.61 4.15 0.93
N SER A 671 -20.58 3.44 0.34
CA SER A 671 -20.39 2.05 -0.08
C SER A 671 -19.33 1.89 -1.18
N TYR A 672 -19.21 2.86 -2.09
CA TYR A 672 -18.14 2.91 -3.08
C TYR A 672 -16.78 3.21 -2.45
N ILE A 673 -16.73 4.16 -1.52
CA ILE A 673 -15.51 4.51 -0.77
C ILE A 673 -15.02 3.31 0.05
N GLU A 674 -15.89 2.60 0.76
CA GLU A 674 -15.54 1.36 1.45
C GLU A 674 -14.94 0.34 0.47
N ALA A 675 -15.61 0.09 -0.66
CA ALA A 675 -15.21 -0.95 -1.60
C ALA A 675 -13.88 -0.67 -2.31
N ASN A 676 -13.48 0.60 -2.46
CA ASN A 676 -12.33 1.01 -3.29
C ASN A 676 -11.21 1.70 -2.52
N CYS A 677 -11.47 2.29 -1.36
CA CYS A 677 -10.51 3.14 -0.63
C CYS A 677 -10.08 2.55 0.72
N VAL A 678 -10.94 1.77 1.41
CA VAL A 678 -10.73 1.36 2.82
C VAL A 678 -9.46 0.56 3.08
N TYR A 679 -8.96 -0.15 2.08
CA TYR A 679 -7.76 -0.98 2.23
C TYR A 679 -6.49 -0.16 2.43
N CYS A 680 -6.51 1.10 1.98
CA CYS A 680 -5.43 2.06 2.17
C CYS A 680 -5.82 3.17 3.15
N HIS A 681 -7.10 3.58 3.19
CA HIS A 681 -7.59 4.72 3.96
C HIS A 681 -8.33 4.30 5.24
N ARG A 682 -7.59 3.90 6.27
CA ARG A 682 -8.13 3.61 7.60
C ARG A 682 -7.10 3.88 8.70
N PRO A 683 -7.53 4.13 9.95
CA PRO A 683 -6.63 4.41 11.05
C PRO A 683 -5.59 3.31 11.27
N HIS A 684 -4.39 3.72 11.70
CA HIS A 684 -3.27 2.83 12.07
C HIS A 684 -2.65 2.01 10.92
N LEU A 685 -2.93 2.36 9.66
CA LEU A 685 -2.13 1.91 8.51
C LEU A 685 -1.00 2.91 8.23
N ALA A 686 0.19 2.66 8.76
CA ALA A 686 1.41 3.39 8.34
C ALA A 686 1.97 2.81 7.03
N GLY A 687 2.45 3.67 6.12
CA GLY A 687 3.31 3.29 4.97
C GLY A 687 2.61 2.81 3.68
N VAL A 688 1.28 2.81 3.59
CA VAL A 688 0.54 2.45 2.35
C VAL A 688 -0.22 3.63 1.75
N ALA A 689 -0.85 4.43 2.61
CA ALA A 689 -1.33 5.78 2.32
C ALA A 689 -1.43 6.52 3.67
N GLN A 690 -0.88 7.73 3.78
CA GLN A 690 -1.15 8.58 4.95
C GLN A 690 -2.59 9.08 4.86
N ALA A 691 -3.52 8.31 5.41
CA ALA A 691 -4.93 8.68 5.41
C ALA A 691 -5.24 9.49 6.67
N LEU A 692 -5.56 10.78 6.47
CA LEU A 692 -6.09 11.67 7.50
C LEU A 692 -7.62 11.51 7.70
N PHE A 693 -8.19 10.42 7.16
CA PHE A 693 -9.61 10.09 7.29
C PHE A 693 -9.80 8.56 7.37
N ASP A 694 -10.96 8.15 7.87
CA ASP A 694 -11.37 6.75 8.01
C ASP A 694 -12.45 6.37 7.00
N ALA A 695 -12.09 5.60 5.98
CA ALA A 695 -13.00 5.19 4.91
C ALA A 695 -13.92 4.01 5.30
N ARG A 696 -13.79 3.47 6.52
CA ARG A 696 -14.52 2.27 6.94
C ARG A 696 -16.02 2.53 7.05
N LEU A 697 -16.84 1.65 6.47
CA LEU A 697 -18.31 1.74 6.52
C LEU A 697 -18.85 1.88 7.95
N GLN A 698 -18.27 1.19 8.93
CA GLN A 698 -18.76 1.23 10.31
C GLN A 698 -18.45 2.52 11.08
N THR A 699 -17.58 3.39 10.56
CA THR A 699 -17.27 4.68 11.19
C THR A 699 -18.29 5.68 10.68
N PRO A 700 -19.22 6.21 11.50
CA PRO A 700 -20.26 7.10 11.01
C PRO A 700 -19.64 8.31 10.30
N LEU A 701 -20.28 8.79 9.23
CA LEU A 701 -19.71 9.80 8.33
C LEU A 701 -19.14 11.02 9.08
N SER A 702 -19.85 11.52 10.09
CA SER A 702 -19.42 12.68 10.89
C SER A 702 -18.12 12.45 11.69
N PHE A 703 -17.72 11.19 11.90
CA PHE A 703 -16.49 10.81 12.60
C PHE A 703 -15.35 10.37 11.68
N THR A 704 -15.57 10.35 10.35
CA THR A 704 -14.56 9.89 9.40
C THR A 704 -13.44 10.91 9.16
N GLN A 705 -13.67 12.20 9.44
CA GLN A 705 -12.85 13.33 8.98
C GLN A 705 -12.79 13.48 7.45
N LEU A 706 -13.70 12.83 6.71
CA LEU A 706 -13.75 12.91 5.25
C LEU A 706 -14.29 14.26 4.77
N ILE A 707 -15.34 14.77 5.43
CA ILE A 707 -15.94 16.08 5.15
C ILE A 707 -15.14 17.16 5.88
N GLY A 708 -14.73 18.22 5.20
CA GLY A 708 -13.98 19.32 5.81
C GLY A 708 -12.50 19.00 6.11
N GLY A 709 -12.08 17.74 6.00
CA GLY A 709 -10.72 17.31 6.29
C GLY A 709 -9.71 17.89 5.30
N LYS A 710 -8.55 18.31 5.82
CA LYS A 710 -7.46 18.85 4.99
C LYS A 710 -6.71 17.73 4.26
N PRO A 711 -6.57 17.79 2.93
CA PRO A 711 -5.80 16.81 2.19
C PRO A 711 -4.29 17.03 2.42
N HIS A 712 -3.53 15.95 2.29
CA HIS A 712 -2.07 16.02 2.29
C HIS A 712 -1.52 16.76 1.05
N ASN A 713 -2.18 16.60 -0.10
CA ASN A 713 -1.88 17.33 -1.32
C ASN A 713 -3.16 18.06 -1.73
N ASP A 714 -3.13 19.38 -1.60
CA ASP A 714 -4.21 20.32 -1.93
C ASP A 714 -4.13 20.83 -3.38
N PHE A 715 -3.23 20.27 -4.20
CA PHE A 715 -2.95 20.67 -5.57
C PHE A 715 -2.66 22.18 -5.72
N GLY A 716 -2.09 22.80 -4.68
CA GLY A 716 -1.72 24.22 -4.67
C GLY A 716 -2.87 25.18 -4.37
N ASP A 717 -4.07 24.69 -4.02
CA ASP A 717 -5.19 25.52 -3.59
C ASP A 717 -5.61 25.18 -2.16
N SER A 718 -5.30 26.09 -1.23
CA SER A 718 -5.56 25.92 0.20
C SER A 718 -7.04 25.83 0.59
N ARG A 719 -7.96 26.09 -0.36
CA ARG A 719 -9.41 25.88 -0.18
C ARG A 719 -9.81 24.42 -0.37
N ASN A 720 -8.98 23.60 -1.00
CA ASN A 720 -9.29 22.20 -1.26
C ASN A 720 -9.41 21.40 0.04
N GLN A 721 -10.44 20.58 0.10
CA GLN A 721 -10.73 19.64 1.19
C GLN A 721 -10.81 18.21 0.64
N PHE A 722 -10.75 17.18 1.47
CA PHE A 722 -10.99 15.81 1.01
C PHE A 722 -12.37 15.69 0.34
N VAL A 723 -13.39 16.11 1.07
CA VAL A 723 -14.72 16.45 0.57
C VAL A 723 -15.05 17.86 1.06
N HIS A 724 -15.17 18.79 0.13
CA HIS A 724 -15.70 20.12 0.40
C HIS A 724 -17.22 20.06 0.33
N PRO A 725 -17.96 20.43 1.40
CA PRO A 725 -19.43 20.45 1.35
C PRO A 725 -19.93 21.34 0.20
N GLY A 726 -20.86 20.82 -0.62
CA GLY A 726 -21.49 21.57 -1.71
C GLY A 726 -20.65 21.73 -2.99
N GLU A 727 -19.32 21.59 -2.93
CA GLU A 727 -18.40 21.99 -4.01
C GLU A 727 -17.54 20.81 -4.51
N PRO A 728 -17.99 20.08 -5.55
CA PRO A 728 -17.21 18.98 -6.14
C PRO A 728 -15.83 19.39 -6.65
N ASP A 729 -15.69 20.60 -7.19
CA ASP A 729 -14.43 21.09 -7.78
C ASP A 729 -13.36 21.38 -6.70
N LEU A 730 -13.78 21.66 -5.46
CA LEU A 730 -12.89 21.82 -4.30
C LEU A 730 -12.68 20.52 -3.51
N SER A 731 -13.25 19.40 -3.99
CA SER A 731 -13.18 18.09 -3.34
C SER A 731 -12.11 17.21 -3.95
N VAL A 732 -11.00 16.98 -3.23
CA VAL A 732 -9.86 16.18 -3.70
C VAL A 732 -10.28 14.75 -4.07
N ILE A 733 -11.20 14.13 -3.33
CA ILE A 733 -11.65 12.76 -3.67
C ILE A 733 -12.33 12.71 -5.05
N PHE A 734 -13.11 13.74 -5.38
CA PHE A 734 -13.81 13.83 -6.67
C PHE A 734 -12.80 13.99 -7.80
N HIS A 735 -11.86 14.93 -7.66
CA HIS A 735 -10.78 15.15 -8.62
C HIS A 735 -9.94 13.88 -8.86
N ARG A 736 -9.61 13.13 -7.80
CA ARG A 736 -8.83 11.88 -7.93
C ARG A 736 -9.62 10.74 -8.58
N ILE A 737 -10.95 10.73 -8.47
CA ILE A 737 -11.79 9.77 -9.18
C ILE A 737 -11.96 10.20 -10.65
N GLU A 738 -11.98 11.50 -10.94
CA GLU A 738 -12.19 12.04 -12.29
C GLU A 738 -10.94 11.96 -13.16
N THR A 739 -9.82 12.41 -12.62
CA THR A 739 -8.59 12.65 -13.38
C THR A 739 -7.77 11.36 -13.52
N PRO A 740 -7.48 10.90 -14.75
CA PRO A 740 -6.49 9.86 -14.99
C PRO A 740 -5.07 10.31 -14.60
N GLY A 741 -4.08 9.44 -14.75
CA GLY A 741 -2.69 9.81 -14.49
C GLY A 741 -2.29 9.65 -13.02
N LEU A 742 -1.34 10.46 -12.57
CA LEU A 742 -0.53 10.16 -11.39
C LEU A 742 -1.30 10.16 -10.06
N HIS A 743 -2.21 11.12 -9.88
CA HIS A 743 -2.93 11.29 -8.61
C HIS A 743 -4.27 10.55 -8.56
N ARG A 744 -4.56 9.72 -9.56
CA ARG A 744 -5.84 9.01 -9.68
C ARG A 744 -6.06 8.03 -8.52
N MET A 745 -7.33 7.82 -8.18
CA MET A 745 -7.76 6.80 -7.22
C MET A 745 -8.86 5.90 -7.82
N PRO A 746 -8.76 4.57 -7.68
CA PRO A 746 -7.60 3.81 -7.17
C PRO A 746 -6.33 3.96 -8.05
N PRO A 747 -5.11 3.82 -7.49
CA PRO A 747 -3.87 4.09 -8.21
C PRO A 747 -3.53 3.00 -9.26
N LEU A 748 -4.06 1.79 -9.07
CA LEU A 748 -3.82 0.63 -9.92
C LEU A 748 -5.10 0.14 -10.60
N GLY A 749 -4.94 -0.42 -11.81
CA GLY A 749 -6.00 -1.14 -12.51
C GLY A 749 -7.07 -0.27 -13.18
N ARG A 750 -6.88 1.04 -13.29
CA ARG A 750 -7.71 1.96 -14.09
C ARG A 750 -6.89 3.00 -14.83
N SER A 751 -7.32 3.32 -16.03
CA SER A 751 -6.85 4.43 -16.87
C SER A 751 -7.98 5.40 -17.23
N LEU A 752 -9.24 5.02 -17.01
CA LEU A 752 -10.43 5.78 -17.36
C LEU A 752 -11.24 6.17 -16.12
N PRO A 753 -11.98 7.31 -16.16
CA PRO A 753 -12.92 7.65 -15.12
C PRO A 753 -14.10 6.67 -15.04
N ASP A 754 -14.52 6.36 -13.81
CA ASP A 754 -15.77 5.66 -13.52
C ASP A 754 -16.91 6.68 -13.49
N LYS A 755 -17.67 6.79 -14.59
CA LYS A 755 -18.74 7.79 -14.72
C LYS A 755 -19.86 7.60 -13.71
N VAL A 756 -20.24 6.35 -13.42
CA VAL A 756 -21.31 6.04 -12.46
C VAL A 756 -20.87 6.46 -11.07
N ALA A 757 -19.61 6.20 -10.71
CA ALA A 757 -19.05 6.68 -9.46
C ALA A 757 -19.00 8.21 -9.38
N LEU A 758 -18.56 8.88 -10.44
CA LEU A 758 -18.54 10.34 -10.48
C LEU A 758 -19.93 10.94 -10.31
N ASP A 759 -20.96 10.40 -10.97
CA ASP A 759 -22.32 10.93 -10.87
C ASP A 759 -22.93 10.79 -9.46
N VAL A 760 -22.64 9.68 -8.77
CA VAL A 760 -23.08 9.48 -7.37
C VAL A 760 -22.28 10.39 -6.43
N MET A 761 -20.96 10.44 -6.58
CA MET A 761 -20.09 11.27 -5.73
C MET A 761 -20.41 12.75 -5.89
N LYS A 762 -20.62 13.23 -7.12
CA LYS A 762 -21.01 14.63 -7.40
C LYS A 762 -22.32 14.99 -6.72
N ARG A 763 -23.36 14.17 -6.90
CA ARG A 763 -24.67 14.39 -6.27
C ARG A 763 -24.60 14.37 -4.75
N TRP A 764 -23.81 13.45 -4.18
CA TRP A 764 -23.61 13.39 -2.74
C TRP A 764 -22.91 14.65 -2.23
N ILE A 765 -21.78 15.06 -2.83
CA ILE A 765 -21.04 16.26 -2.42
C ILE A 765 -21.92 17.51 -2.47
N GLN A 766 -22.68 17.68 -3.56
CA GLN A 766 -23.62 18.80 -3.72
C GLN A 766 -24.73 18.79 -2.67
N SER A 767 -25.11 17.62 -2.15
CA SER A 767 -26.14 17.51 -1.11
C SER A 767 -25.67 17.91 0.29
N LEU A 768 -24.35 18.04 0.53
CA LEU A 768 -23.78 18.27 1.86
C LEU A 768 -23.89 19.72 2.36
N ASP A 769 -24.22 20.69 1.51
CA ASP A 769 -24.34 22.10 1.93
C ASP A 769 -25.42 22.26 3.02
N GLY A 770 -24.99 22.50 4.26
CA GLY A 770 -25.85 22.53 5.45
C GLY A 770 -26.38 21.17 5.96
N ASN A 771 -26.20 20.07 5.23
CA ASN A 771 -26.75 18.75 5.57
C ASN A 771 -25.71 17.77 6.14
N HIS A 772 -24.81 18.26 6.97
CA HIS A 772 -23.82 17.43 7.68
C HIS A 772 -23.58 17.99 9.08
N PHE A 773 -23.18 17.12 10.02
CA PHE A 773 -22.92 17.55 11.38
C PHE A 773 -21.65 18.40 11.46
N THR A 774 -21.76 19.58 12.06
CA THR A 774 -20.62 20.44 12.40
C THR A 774 -20.78 20.85 13.85
N GLY A 775 -19.95 20.33 14.75
CA GLY A 775 -20.10 20.66 16.17
C GLY A 775 -19.49 19.65 17.13
N ASN A 776 -19.71 19.89 18.42
CA ASN A 776 -19.35 18.96 19.48
C ASN A 776 -20.49 17.96 19.67
N PRO A 777 -20.29 16.65 19.40
CA PRO A 777 -21.36 15.66 19.46
C PRO A 777 -21.89 15.38 20.87
N ALA A 778 -21.23 15.87 21.92
CA ALA A 778 -21.65 15.72 23.31
C ALA A 778 -22.33 16.98 23.88
N LEU A 779 -22.39 18.07 23.11
CA LEU A 779 -23.10 19.27 23.54
C LEU A 779 -24.61 19.03 23.48
N ASP A 780 -25.33 19.61 24.43
CA ASP A 780 -26.79 19.68 24.50
C ASP A 780 -27.09 21.17 24.62
N SER A 781 -27.30 21.81 23.46
CA SER A 781 -27.32 23.27 23.32
C SER A 781 -28.57 23.91 23.94
N ASP A 782 -29.69 23.20 23.97
CA ASP A 782 -30.98 23.69 24.49
C ASP A 782 -31.36 23.10 25.86
N ALA A 783 -30.54 22.19 26.39
CA ALA A 783 -30.68 21.50 27.67
C ALA A 783 -31.96 20.64 27.78
N ASP A 784 -32.43 20.07 26.68
CA ASP A 784 -33.60 19.20 26.64
C ASP A 784 -33.31 17.73 27.02
N GLY A 785 -32.03 17.37 27.15
CA GLY A 785 -31.52 16.04 27.47
C GLY A 785 -31.08 15.21 26.26
N GLN A 786 -31.16 15.73 25.04
CA GLN A 786 -30.59 15.17 23.82
C GLN A 786 -29.37 15.99 23.41
N ASN A 787 -28.32 15.31 22.96
CA ASN A 787 -27.18 16.04 22.42
C ASN A 787 -27.42 16.44 20.96
N ASP A 788 -26.75 17.51 20.53
CA ASP A 788 -26.85 18.10 19.20
C ASP A 788 -26.63 17.07 18.07
N TYR A 789 -25.80 16.03 18.31
CA TYR A 789 -25.57 14.96 17.34
C TYR A 789 -26.78 14.03 17.21
N THR A 790 -27.43 13.69 18.33
CA THR A 790 -28.67 12.91 18.34
C THR A 790 -29.77 13.65 17.61
N GLU A 791 -29.86 14.96 17.83
CA GLU A 791 -30.82 15.82 17.15
C GLU A 791 -30.56 15.93 15.65
N PHE A 792 -29.30 16.10 15.24
CA PHE A 792 -28.91 16.00 13.82
C PHE A 792 -29.28 14.65 13.19
N LEU A 793 -29.10 13.55 13.91
CA LEU A 793 -29.47 12.22 13.41
C LEU A 793 -30.99 12.09 13.24
N LEU A 794 -31.77 12.73 14.10
CA LEU A 794 -33.23 12.65 14.15
C LEU A 794 -33.94 13.77 13.38
N GLY A 795 -33.19 14.78 12.92
CA GLY A 795 -33.69 15.94 12.19
C GLY A 795 -34.43 16.96 13.05
N SER A 796 -34.15 17.04 14.35
CA SER A 796 -34.64 18.10 15.24
C SER A 796 -33.66 19.28 15.32
N ASP A 797 -34.17 20.46 15.70
CA ASP A 797 -33.38 21.68 15.88
C ASP A 797 -32.77 21.76 17.30
N ALA A 798 -31.44 21.65 17.37
CA ALA A 798 -30.68 21.71 18.63
C ALA A 798 -30.70 23.06 19.36
N GLY A 799 -31.31 24.08 18.76
CA GLY A 799 -31.60 25.35 19.43
C GLY A 799 -33.00 25.40 20.07
N ASN A 800 -33.80 24.34 19.97
CA ASN A 800 -35.23 24.38 20.28
C ASN A 800 -35.71 23.15 21.06
N ALA A 801 -35.71 23.29 22.40
CA ALA A 801 -36.10 22.22 23.34
C ALA A 801 -37.54 21.69 23.18
N ALA A 802 -38.38 22.34 22.36
CA ALA A 802 -39.71 21.86 22.01
C ALA A 802 -39.73 20.82 20.89
N GLU A 803 -38.69 20.73 20.06
CA GLU A 803 -38.60 19.83 18.89
C GLU A 803 -37.96 18.46 19.19
N LYS A 804 -37.77 18.17 20.46
CA LYS A 804 -37.17 16.93 20.95
C LYS A 804 -37.82 15.66 20.39
N PHE A 805 -36.99 14.77 19.85
CA PHE A 805 -37.48 13.46 19.41
C PHE A 805 -38.11 12.68 20.57
N THR A 806 -39.39 12.33 20.40
CA THR A 806 -40.14 11.55 21.39
C THR A 806 -40.84 10.38 20.69
N PRO A 807 -40.37 9.13 20.88
CA PRO A 807 -41.06 7.98 20.31
C PRO A 807 -42.41 7.78 20.99
N LEU A 808 -43.41 7.37 20.21
CA LEU A 808 -44.75 7.08 20.69
C LEU A 808 -44.81 5.68 21.26
N VAL A 809 -45.07 5.58 22.57
CA VAL A 809 -45.25 4.31 23.27
C VAL A 809 -46.72 4.15 23.65
N ARG A 810 -47.33 3.05 23.22
CA ARG A 810 -48.71 2.67 23.56
C ARG A 810 -48.72 1.27 24.13
N ALA A 811 -49.64 0.98 25.05
CA ALA A 811 -49.85 -0.35 25.57
C ALA A 811 -51.34 -0.60 25.81
N ASN A 812 -51.78 -1.84 25.60
CA ASN A 812 -53.08 -2.33 26.03
C ASN A 812 -52.90 -3.66 26.78
N ARG A 813 -54.01 -4.33 27.14
CA ARG A 813 -53.96 -5.58 27.92
C ARG A 813 -53.26 -6.76 27.22
N GLU A 814 -53.04 -6.68 25.91
CA GLU A 814 -52.50 -7.78 25.10
C GLU A 814 -51.11 -7.46 24.51
N ARG A 815 -50.80 -6.18 24.23
CA ARG A 815 -49.59 -5.78 23.51
C ARG A 815 -49.06 -4.39 23.88
N SER A 816 -47.75 -4.19 23.76
CA SER A 816 -47.12 -2.87 23.59
C SER A 816 -46.94 -2.54 22.11
N GLU A 817 -46.87 -1.24 21.82
CA GLU A 817 -46.54 -0.67 20.51
C GLU A 817 -45.54 0.47 20.72
N LEU A 818 -44.42 0.44 19.99
CA LEU A 818 -43.45 1.51 19.87
C LEU A 818 -43.51 2.03 18.44
N GLU A 819 -43.74 3.33 18.26
CA GLU A 819 -43.79 3.99 16.96
C GLU A 819 -42.88 5.22 16.94
N PHE A 820 -42.07 5.38 15.90
CA PHE A 820 -41.26 6.58 15.71
C PHE A 820 -40.98 6.85 14.23
N VAL A 821 -40.65 8.10 13.90
CA VAL A 821 -40.20 8.49 12.56
C VAL A 821 -38.70 8.32 12.48
N LEU A 822 -38.24 7.51 11.54
CA LEU A 822 -36.84 7.39 11.17
C LEU A 822 -36.60 8.32 9.97
N PRO A 823 -35.75 9.36 10.09
CA PRO A 823 -35.41 10.22 8.96
C PRO A 823 -34.82 9.44 7.79
N ALA A 824 -34.84 10.06 6.60
CA ALA A 824 -34.14 9.54 5.45
C ALA A 824 -32.64 9.34 5.77
N ASN A 825 -32.01 8.39 5.11
CA ASN A 825 -30.59 8.11 5.22
C ASN A 825 -30.15 7.76 6.65
N ARG A 826 -30.96 6.96 7.36
CA ARG A 826 -30.64 6.44 8.69
C ARG A 826 -30.84 4.94 8.77
N ASP A 827 -30.11 4.31 9.69
CA ASP A 827 -30.38 2.98 10.22
C ASP A 827 -30.86 3.10 11.67
N ALA A 828 -31.62 2.11 12.13
CA ALA A 828 -32.11 2.03 13.49
C ALA A 828 -31.95 0.60 14.06
N THR A 829 -31.53 0.50 15.30
CA THR A 829 -31.62 -0.73 16.09
C THR A 829 -32.45 -0.45 17.34
N ILE A 830 -33.42 -1.32 17.63
CA ILE A 830 -34.17 -1.25 18.89
C ILE A 830 -33.64 -2.35 19.78
N GLU A 831 -33.32 -2.01 21.01
CA GLU A 831 -32.96 -2.98 22.05
C GLU A 831 -33.97 -2.88 23.19
N ALA A 832 -34.17 -3.98 23.90
CA ALA A 832 -35.10 -4.07 24.99
C ALA A 832 -34.47 -4.73 26.23
N THR A 833 -34.98 -4.35 27.40
CA THR A 833 -34.64 -4.94 28.70
C THR A 833 -35.87 -4.90 29.62
N ASP A 834 -35.90 -5.78 30.60
CA ASP A 834 -36.94 -5.80 31.64
C ASP A 834 -36.55 -4.96 32.86
N ASP A 835 -35.27 -4.59 32.95
CA ASP A 835 -34.69 -3.77 34.01
C ASP A 835 -33.83 -2.65 33.40
N LEU A 836 -34.21 -1.40 33.66
CA LEU A 836 -33.50 -0.21 33.20
C LEU A 836 -32.07 -0.13 33.75
N GLY A 837 -31.82 -0.72 34.93
CA GLY A 837 -30.48 -0.81 35.53
C GLY A 837 -29.61 -1.94 34.95
N SER A 838 -30.17 -2.78 34.08
CA SER A 838 -29.45 -3.89 33.45
C SER A 838 -28.36 -3.39 32.50
N SER A 839 -27.19 -4.01 32.59
CA SER A 839 -26.15 -3.88 31.56
C SER A 839 -26.44 -4.70 30.30
N ILE A 840 -27.41 -5.62 30.37
CA ILE A 840 -27.81 -6.51 29.28
C ILE A 840 -29.06 -5.93 28.62
N TRP A 841 -28.92 -5.59 27.34
CA TRP A 841 -29.99 -5.15 26.46
C TRP A 841 -29.99 -6.05 25.24
N GLU A 842 -31.15 -6.60 24.89
CA GLU A 842 -31.29 -7.54 23.78
C GLU A 842 -31.82 -6.82 22.55
N THR A 843 -31.23 -7.06 21.39
CA THR A 843 -31.75 -6.51 20.13
C THR A 843 -33.12 -7.11 19.83
N VAL A 844 -34.09 -6.24 19.55
CA VAL A 844 -35.42 -6.63 19.11
C VAL A 844 -35.34 -7.16 17.68
N GLU A 845 -35.73 -8.42 17.50
CA GLU A 845 -35.78 -9.07 16.19
C GLU A 845 -37.07 -8.75 15.42
N GLY A 846 -37.07 -9.00 14.11
CA GLY A 846 -38.28 -8.86 13.28
C GLY A 846 -38.66 -7.43 12.88
N LEU A 847 -37.77 -6.46 13.06
CA LEU A 847 -37.95 -5.11 12.53
C LEU A 847 -37.79 -5.12 11.01
N HIS A 848 -38.79 -4.59 10.31
CA HIS A 848 -38.81 -4.51 8.85
C HIS A 848 -38.88 -3.05 8.41
N PHE A 849 -37.75 -2.55 7.88
CA PHE A 849 -37.64 -1.23 7.26
C PHE A 849 -36.42 -1.21 6.33
N ASP A 850 -36.39 -0.26 5.41
CA ASP A 850 -35.29 -0.09 4.48
C ASP A 850 -34.17 0.71 5.13
N ARG A 851 -33.11 0.02 5.59
CA ARG A 851 -31.90 0.68 6.09
C ARG A 851 -31.36 1.67 5.05
N TYR A 852 -31.05 2.88 5.51
CA TYR A 852 -30.51 3.98 4.70
C TYR A 852 -31.37 4.33 3.47
N SER A 853 -32.70 4.24 3.61
CA SER A 853 -33.66 4.68 2.58
C SER A 853 -33.44 6.14 2.19
N PRO A 854 -33.63 6.53 0.91
CA PRO A 854 -33.65 7.95 0.51
C PRO A 854 -34.86 8.72 1.06
N THR A 855 -35.84 8.04 1.65
CA THR A 855 -37.05 8.64 2.21
C THR A 855 -37.21 8.32 3.70
N LEU A 856 -37.91 9.20 4.42
CA LEU A 856 -38.28 8.96 5.82
C LEU A 856 -39.23 7.75 5.94
N GLN A 857 -39.15 7.05 7.07
CA GLN A 857 -39.96 5.85 7.36
C GLN A 857 -40.61 5.95 8.73
N VAL A 858 -41.82 5.42 8.87
CA VAL A 858 -42.47 5.27 10.17
C VAL A 858 -42.23 3.85 10.66
N ILE A 859 -41.42 3.71 11.70
CA ILE A 859 -41.10 2.41 12.31
C ILE A 859 -42.17 2.09 13.34
N ARG A 860 -42.77 0.91 13.23
CA ARG A 860 -43.76 0.39 14.18
C ARG A 860 -43.34 -0.99 14.64
N PHE A 861 -43.16 -1.15 15.94
CA PHE A 861 -42.86 -2.41 16.60
C PHE A 861 -43.98 -2.76 17.58
N ARG A 862 -44.40 -4.03 17.62
CA ARG A 862 -45.43 -4.52 18.54
C ARG A 862 -44.99 -5.84 19.15
N GLU A 863 -45.17 -5.99 20.45
CA GLU A 863 -44.93 -7.27 21.14
C GLU A 863 -45.98 -7.55 22.22
N PRO A 864 -46.18 -8.82 22.62
CA PRO A 864 -47.09 -9.18 23.69
C PRO A 864 -46.71 -8.53 25.02
N LEU A 865 -47.69 -8.00 25.75
CA LEU A 865 -47.45 -7.39 27.06
C LEU A 865 -47.46 -8.48 28.15
N SER A 866 -46.29 -8.89 28.64
CA SER A 866 -46.20 -9.91 29.71
C SER A 866 -45.49 -9.45 30.99
N HIS A 867 -44.65 -8.41 30.91
CA HIS A 867 -43.92 -7.80 32.03
C HIS A 867 -43.54 -6.36 31.69
N ARG A 868 -42.93 -5.63 32.64
CA ARG A 868 -42.42 -4.28 32.41
C ARG A 868 -41.26 -4.34 31.42
N ARG A 869 -41.30 -3.50 30.39
CA ARG A 869 -40.32 -3.49 29.31
C ARG A 869 -39.81 -2.07 29.07
N PHE A 870 -38.52 -1.93 28.84
CA PHE A 870 -37.85 -0.69 28.46
C PHE A 870 -37.22 -0.84 27.08
N TYR A 871 -37.25 0.23 26.28
CA TYR A 871 -36.69 0.23 24.93
C TYR A 871 -35.59 1.28 24.81
N ARG A 872 -34.56 0.96 24.04
CA ARG A 872 -33.49 1.86 23.61
C ARG A 872 -33.46 1.86 22.10
N ILE A 873 -33.63 3.03 21.48
CA ILE A 873 -33.52 3.21 20.04
C ILE A 873 -32.13 3.75 19.76
N GLN A 874 -31.35 3.04 18.96
CA GLN A 874 -30.08 3.52 18.43
C GLN A 874 -30.28 3.91 16.97
N VAL A 875 -30.13 5.19 16.66
CA VAL A 875 -30.14 5.70 15.28
C VAL A 875 -28.71 5.94 14.83
N ARG A 876 -28.42 5.65 13.56
CA ARG A 876 -27.08 5.80 12.98
C ARG A 876 -27.17 6.39 11.57
N GLU A 877 -26.26 7.30 11.26
CA GLU A 877 -25.98 7.70 9.88
C GLU A 877 -25.13 6.64 9.16
N PRO A 878 -25.02 6.69 7.82
CA PRO A 878 -24.14 5.87 7.00
C PRO A 878 -22.75 5.68 7.56
#